data_AF-A0A1C4W816-F1
#
_entry.id   AF-A0A1C4W816-F1
#
_cell.length_a   1.000
_cell.length_b   1.000
_cell.length_c   1.000
_cell.angle_alpha   90.00
_cell.angle_beta   90.00
_cell.angle_gamma   90.00
#
_symmetry.space_group_name_H-M   'P 1'
#
loop_
_entity.id
_entity.type
_entity.pdbx_description
1 polymer ?
#
loop_
_entity_poly.entity_id
_entity_poly.type
_entity_poly.pdbx_seq_one_letter_code
_entity_poly.pdbx_strand_id
1 'polypeptide(L)'
;MSLPTGSWVDLGLAGAIVAAVALVWAHRRRRYVPRTPSTRPRLDDTLTPMPPVVAQIRRGLRRATARYSHLGDPAHRRADSPYPDRHTASGERHDRTSDRDDAHTAVDQAEDEGPMSVVPTLHALLSPPQRSAGLGLTGPGAHAAARGLLTAALAAGGAEHPDARTEVVVPSATAATLLGTTTANLPRTPRLTVTSDLDEALRILEAQTMHRTRLLQQHDVGTIDELRAADPYEEPVPPVMLLADPNGEQARIAALLTQGPRLSIHGVLLGHWPTGDTITVVTDGTTTSGDHDALHTTHPDEIDRLTVLNPAEALDLLTTLAESHTGLPQVPAPAEHLSVMPADAAHSPAAETPPSPATTHPEGAITDSTADGETQADKPRSTAAVPGDGHQDSPAVPASRLPEHSQAPDQATSDRRSDPEDGKRVRVQVLGAPAVVDADPHRTPRAKSVELLVYLAVHDGAASSEAILDDLLPDAPTSKAAGRLYTYVSGLRAVLRHAGRSAGHVTHPDHRYVLNRNLLDIDLWRMRTAIRDAAQATDPHTRAAALRRAVDAYTGPLADGCDYEWIEPHREAIRQEALDAHLALADTLAGRPAQQLAVLDTAITHNPHHEAVYQAAMGARADLGDVEGIRMLRRTLARRLNDIDAEPSEDTLALADRLIADLRRHGSASGNRRLPNAGGGAE
;
A
#
# COMPACT_ATOMS: atom_id res chain seq x y z
N MET A 1 13.62 3.28 -15.40
CA MET A 1 14.25 2.47 -14.34
C MET A 1 13.98 1.00 -14.62
N SER A 2 15.00 0.14 -14.51
CA SER A 2 14.83 -1.29 -14.75
C SER A 2 14.24 -1.99 -13.52
N LEU A 3 13.27 -2.87 -13.75
CA LEU A 3 12.79 -3.84 -12.77
C LEU A 3 13.61 -5.14 -12.87
N PRO A 4 13.69 -5.98 -11.82
CA PRO A 4 14.47 -7.22 -11.81
C PRO A 4 14.03 -8.25 -12.87
N THR A 5 12.79 -8.13 -13.36
CA THR A 5 12.16 -9.01 -14.36
C THR A 5 12.51 -8.66 -15.81
N GLY A 6 13.27 -7.57 -16.04
CA GLY A 6 13.61 -7.05 -17.37
C GLY A 6 12.68 -5.97 -17.90
N SER A 7 11.59 -5.66 -17.18
CA SER A 7 10.71 -4.52 -17.48
C SER A 7 11.40 -3.18 -17.19
N TRP A 8 10.95 -2.11 -17.85
CA TRP A 8 11.44 -0.74 -17.63
C TRP A 8 10.28 0.22 -17.46
N VAL A 9 10.36 1.07 -16.43
CA VAL A 9 9.32 2.04 -16.06
C VAL A 9 9.92 3.44 -16.02
N ASP A 10 9.27 4.43 -16.60
CA ASP A 10 9.73 5.81 -16.54
C ASP A 10 9.50 6.45 -15.14
N LEU A 11 10.24 7.52 -14.82
CA LEU A 11 10.15 8.16 -13.49
C LEU A 11 8.80 8.83 -13.24
N GLY A 12 8.13 9.33 -14.28
CA GLY A 12 6.82 9.98 -14.17
C GLY A 12 5.75 8.97 -13.78
N LEU A 13 5.69 7.84 -14.49
CA LEU A 13 4.82 6.72 -14.16
C LEU A 13 5.15 6.15 -12.79
N ALA A 14 6.43 5.98 -12.45
CA ALA A 14 6.84 5.52 -11.11
C ALA A 14 6.27 6.42 -10.01
N GLY A 15 6.37 7.74 -10.17
CA GLY A 15 5.78 8.72 -9.24
C GLY A 15 4.26 8.61 -9.15
N ALA A 16 3.58 8.48 -10.30
CA ALA A 16 2.12 8.32 -10.35
C ALA A 16 1.64 7.04 -9.65
N ILE A 17 2.34 5.91 -9.82
CA ILE A 17 2.04 4.66 -9.10
C ILE A 17 2.20 4.83 -7.59
N VAL A 18 3.26 5.53 -7.13
CA VAL A 18 3.44 5.79 -5.69
C VAL A 18 2.31 6.67 -5.13
N ALA A 19 1.86 7.67 -5.88
CA ALA A 19 0.71 8.48 -5.50
C ALA A 19 -0.59 7.65 -5.44
N ALA A 20 -0.83 6.79 -6.43
CA ALA A 20 -1.99 5.88 -6.44
C ALA A 20 -1.99 4.94 -5.23
N VAL A 21 -0.83 4.41 -4.83
CA VAL A 21 -0.69 3.57 -3.62
C VAL A 21 -1.06 4.35 -2.35
N ALA A 22 -0.70 5.64 -2.26
CA ALA A 22 -1.11 6.48 -1.14
C ALA A 22 -2.64 6.65 -1.08
N LEU A 23 -3.30 6.83 -2.24
CA LEU A 23 -4.76 6.87 -2.34
C LEU A 23 -5.40 5.53 -1.95
N VAL A 24 -4.85 4.39 -2.38
CA VAL A 24 -5.33 3.05 -1.97
C VAL A 24 -5.35 2.93 -0.45
N TRP A 25 -4.24 3.26 0.23
CA TRP A 25 -4.21 3.23 1.69
C TRP A 25 -5.19 4.24 2.30
N ALA A 26 -5.36 5.43 1.74
CA ALA A 26 -6.34 6.40 2.22
C ALA A 26 -7.79 5.90 2.11
N HIS A 27 -8.15 5.23 1.01
CA HIS A 27 -9.47 4.60 0.85
C HIS A 27 -9.65 3.42 1.82
N ARG A 28 -8.65 2.56 1.99
CA ARG A 28 -8.69 1.45 2.96
C ARG A 28 -8.88 1.97 4.39
N ARG A 29 -8.20 3.06 4.75
CA ARG A 29 -8.37 3.74 6.04
C ARG A 29 -9.79 4.22 6.27
N ARG A 30 -10.43 4.75 5.22
CA ARG A 30 -11.83 5.23 5.25
C ARG A 30 -12.82 4.06 5.36
N ARG A 31 -12.57 2.96 4.63
CA ARG A 31 -13.44 1.77 4.59
C ARG A 31 -13.38 0.93 5.86
N TYR A 32 -12.31 1.08 6.64
CA TYR A 32 -12.19 0.40 7.91
C TYR A 32 -13.41 0.69 8.81
N VAL A 33 -14.02 -0.35 9.35
CA VAL A 33 -15.14 -0.23 10.28
C VAL A 33 -14.58 -0.46 11.68
N PRO A 34 -14.60 0.54 12.59
CA PRO A 34 -14.09 0.40 13.95
C PRO A 34 -14.75 -0.74 14.70
N ARG A 35 -13.98 -1.39 15.57
CA ARG A 35 -14.40 -2.57 16.32
C ARG A 35 -14.02 -2.45 17.80
N THR A 36 -14.39 -3.45 18.58
CA THR A 36 -13.92 -3.54 19.96
C THR A 36 -12.38 -3.67 19.98
N PRO A 37 -11.67 -2.83 20.76
CA PRO A 37 -10.21 -2.84 20.79
C PRO A 37 -9.63 -4.22 21.04
N SER A 38 -8.72 -4.66 20.17
CA SER A 38 -8.04 -5.95 20.31
C SER A 38 -6.62 -5.88 19.77
N THR A 39 -5.69 -6.62 20.38
CA THR A 39 -4.28 -6.66 19.94
C THR A 39 -3.99 -7.76 18.91
N ARG A 40 -5.02 -8.48 18.46
CA ARG A 40 -4.86 -9.55 17.47
C ARG A 40 -5.13 -8.96 16.10
N PRO A 41 -4.13 -8.83 15.22
CA PRO A 41 -4.37 -8.39 13.86
C PRO A 41 -5.33 -9.39 13.21
N ARG A 42 -6.45 -8.90 12.69
CA ARG A 42 -7.36 -9.69 11.86
C ARG A 42 -7.09 -9.27 10.44
N LEU A 43 -6.52 -10.20 9.66
CA LEU A 43 -6.25 -9.99 8.25
C LEU A 43 -7.59 -9.79 7.54
N ASP A 44 -7.87 -8.58 7.11
CA ASP A 44 -8.95 -8.23 6.19
C ASP A 44 -8.36 -7.54 4.95
N ASP A 45 -9.22 -7.28 3.96
CA ASP A 45 -8.84 -6.68 2.68
C ASP A 45 -8.13 -5.32 2.85
N THR A 46 -8.45 -4.59 3.92
CA THR A 46 -7.86 -3.27 4.22
C THR A 46 -6.38 -3.33 4.58
N LEU A 47 -5.84 -4.51 4.91
CA LEU A 47 -4.45 -4.73 5.30
C LEU A 47 -3.62 -5.48 4.25
N THR A 48 -4.18 -5.78 3.08
CA THR A 48 -3.48 -6.51 2.01
C THR A 48 -2.20 -5.78 1.60
N PRO A 49 -1.02 -6.42 1.55
CA PRO A 49 0.20 -5.76 1.08
C PRO A 49 0.07 -5.32 -0.38
N MET A 50 0.85 -4.32 -0.78
CA MET A 50 0.92 -3.94 -2.20
C MET A 50 1.66 -5.01 -3.00
N PRO A 51 1.35 -5.19 -4.30
CA PRO A 51 2.06 -6.14 -5.15
C PRO A 51 3.58 -5.89 -5.18
N PRO A 52 4.41 -6.93 -5.38
CA PRO A 52 5.87 -6.80 -5.36
C PRO A 52 6.43 -5.75 -6.34
N VAL A 53 5.80 -5.57 -7.49
CA VAL A 53 6.19 -4.55 -8.49
C VAL A 53 6.16 -3.13 -7.91
N VAL A 54 5.22 -2.82 -7.02
CA VAL A 54 5.14 -1.51 -6.34
C VAL A 54 6.36 -1.29 -5.44
N ALA A 55 6.77 -2.31 -4.70
CA ALA A 55 7.96 -2.23 -3.85
C ALA A 55 9.25 -2.03 -4.69
N GLN A 56 9.33 -2.67 -5.87
CA GLN A 56 10.43 -2.47 -6.81
C GLN A 56 10.43 -1.05 -7.41
N ILE A 57 9.26 -0.52 -7.77
CA ILE A 57 9.09 0.86 -8.25
C ILE A 57 9.56 1.88 -7.19
N ARG A 58 9.11 1.74 -5.94
CA ARG A 58 9.52 2.61 -4.82
C ARG A 58 11.03 2.56 -4.61
N ARG A 59 11.65 1.38 -4.68
CA ARG A 59 13.11 1.23 -4.62
C ARG A 59 13.82 1.96 -5.75
N GLY A 60 13.37 1.75 -6.99
CA GLY A 60 13.95 2.40 -8.16
C GLY A 60 13.90 3.92 -8.06
N LEU A 61 12.76 4.47 -7.64
CA LEU A 61 12.58 5.90 -7.44
C LEU A 61 13.52 6.46 -6.37
N ARG A 62 13.66 5.78 -5.22
CA ARG A 62 14.61 6.17 -4.15
C ARG A 62 16.06 6.19 -4.63
N ARG A 63 16.46 5.20 -5.43
CA ARG A 63 17.81 5.16 -6.00
C ARG A 63 18.03 6.30 -6.98
N ALA A 64 17.02 6.64 -7.78
CA ALA A 64 17.09 7.76 -8.70
C ALA A 64 17.18 9.11 -7.97
N THR A 65 16.31 9.37 -6.98
CA THR A 65 16.32 10.62 -6.22
C THR A 65 17.61 10.83 -5.43
N ALA A 66 18.19 9.77 -4.83
CA ALA A 66 19.48 9.86 -4.15
C ALA A 66 20.63 10.30 -5.09
N ARG A 67 20.62 9.86 -6.36
CA ARG A 67 21.61 10.31 -7.36
C ARG A 67 21.46 11.79 -7.67
N TYR A 68 20.23 12.29 -7.76
CA TYR A 68 19.97 13.72 -7.98
C TYR A 68 20.40 14.59 -6.80
N SER A 69 20.20 14.14 -5.56
CA SER A 69 20.67 14.87 -4.38
C SER A 69 22.20 15.00 -4.32
N HIS A 70 22.95 14.05 -4.89
CA HIS A 70 24.42 14.11 -4.96
C HIS A 70 24.96 15.03 -6.07
N LEU A 71 24.16 15.33 -7.09
CA LEU A 71 24.54 16.25 -8.17
C LEU A 71 24.17 17.72 -7.86
N GLY A 72 23.34 17.94 -6.84
CA GLY A 72 22.74 19.23 -6.50
C GLY A 72 23.38 20.00 -5.34
N ASP A 73 24.63 19.71 -4.93
CA ASP A 73 25.37 20.54 -3.96
C ASP A 73 26.51 21.33 -4.63
N PRO A 74 26.28 22.59 -5.07
CA PRO A 74 27.34 23.48 -5.52
C PRO A 74 28.04 24.23 -4.37
N ALA A 75 27.76 23.94 -3.09
CA ALA A 75 28.17 24.80 -1.97
C ALA A 75 29.45 24.36 -1.23
N HIS A 76 30.13 23.29 -1.65
CA HIS A 76 31.39 22.85 -1.04
C HIS A 76 32.54 22.63 -2.04
N ARG A 77 32.72 23.52 -3.01
CA ARG A 77 34.09 23.85 -3.48
C ARG A 77 34.69 24.85 -2.51
N ARG A 78 35.44 24.34 -1.54
CA ARG A 78 36.23 25.14 -0.62
C ARG A 78 37.21 26.02 -1.40
N ALA A 79 37.27 27.26 -0.95
CA ALA A 79 38.31 28.21 -1.25
C ALA A 79 39.69 27.60 -0.99
N ASP A 80 40.51 27.51 -2.05
CA ASP A 80 41.95 27.52 -1.91
C ASP A 80 42.37 28.92 -1.45
N SER A 81 42.83 29.03 -0.21
CA SER A 81 43.64 30.15 0.24
C SER A 81 45.03 29.62 0.63
N PRO A 82 46.10 30.10 -0.01
CA PRO A 82 47.45 29.58 0.19
C PRO A 82 48.20 30.41 1.23
N TYR A 83 48.60 29.80 2.36
CA TYR A 83 49.78 30.26 3.11
C TYR A 83 50.51 29.08 3.76
N PRO A 84 51.85 29.04 3.66
CA PRO A 84 52.66 27.95 4.19
C PRO A 84 53.30 28.32 5.53
N ASP A 85 53.48 27.32 6.39
CA ASP A 85 54.57 27.21 7.38
C ASP A 85 54.43 25.83 8.04
N ARG A 86 55.44 25.15 8.57
CA ARG A 86 56.89 25.04 8.36
C ARG A 86 57.27 23.85 9.26
N HIS A 87 58.29 23.10 8.88
CA HIS A 87 58.78 21.90 9.57
C HIS A 87 59.10 22.09 11.06
N THR A 88 58.87 21.05 11.86
CA THR A 88 59.89 20.49 12.78
C THR A 88 59.65 19.01 13.05
N ALA A 89 60.73 18.24 13.00
CA ALA A 89 60.79 16.79 13.21
C ALA A 89 61.27 16.42 14.62
N SER A 90 60.66 15.39 15.20
CA SER A 90 61.19 14.44 16.20
C SER A 90 60.00 13.57 16.62
N GLY A 91 59.93 12.26 16.41
CA GLY A 91 60.94 11.25 16.69
C GLY A 91 60.59 10.58 18.02
N GLU A 92 59.70 9.58 18.01
CA GLU A 92 59.76 8.41 18.91
C GLU A 92 58.68 7.38 18.56
N ARG A 93 59.14 6.14 18.39
CA ARG A 93 58.32 4.95 18.20
C ARG A 93 57.76 4.54 19.56
N HIS A 94 56.44 4.33 19.64
CA HIS A 94 55.89 3.33 20.55
C HIS A 94 54.72 2.61 19.90
N ASP A 95 54.88 1.31 19.91
CA ASP A 95 54.06 0.25 19.36
C ASP A 95 52.78 0.08 20.18
N ARG A 96 51.61 0.40 19.59
CA ARG A 96 50.30 -0.07 20.06
C ARG A 96 49.36 -0.23 18.86
N THR A 97 49.05 -1.49 18.59
CA THR A 97 47.99 -1.98 17.70
C THR A 97 46.64 -1.35 18.05
N SER A 98 46.07 -0.59 17.11
CA SER A 98 44.66 -0.22 17.11
C SER A 98 44.11 -0.33 15.70
N ASP A 99 43.10 -1.19 15.55
CA ASP A 99 42.21 -1.30 14.40
C ASP A 99 41.87 0.06 13.81
N ARG A 100 42.23 0.25 12.54
CA ARG A 100 41.69 1.29 11.69
C ARG A 100 40.85 0.63 10.61
N ASP A 101 39.55 0.93 10.68
CA ASP A 101 38.65 1.25 9.59
C ASP A 101 39.12 0.89 8.17
N ASP A 102 38.65 -0.25 7.67
CA ASP A 102 38.50 -0.49 6.25
C ASP A 102 37.22 0.19 5.75
N ALA A 103 37.34 1.50 5.48
CA ALA A 103 36.51 2.17 4.49
C ALA A 103 37.07 1.87 3.10
N HIS A 104 36.65 0.74 2.51
CA HIS A 104 36.85 0.48 1.08
C HIS A 104 35.52 0.54 0.33
N THR A 105 35.32 1.73 -0.22
CA THR A 105 34.33 2.14 -1.21
C THR A 105 34.70 1.60 -2.60
N ALA A 106 33.68 1.15 -3.32
CA ALA A 106 33.45 1.22 -4.78
C ALA A 106 34.64 1.18 -5.75
N VAL A 107 34.76 0.07 -6.48
CA VAL A 107 35.11 -0.11 -7.92
C VAL A 107 34.54 -1.51 -8.26
N ASP A 108 33.79 -1.86 -9.31
CA ASP A 108 33.77 -1.47 -10.71
C ASP A 108 32.42 -1.92 -11.31
N GLN A 109 31.81 -1.08 -12.15
CA GLN A 109 31.05 -1.42 -13.37
C GLN A 109 30.46 -0.10 -13.90
N ALA A 110 31.34 0.66 -14.53
CA ALA A 110 30.95 1.69 -15.49
C ALA A 110 30.58 0.96 -16.79
N GLU A 111 29.27 0.78 -17.01
CA GLU A 111 28.76 0.61 -18.36
C GLU A 111 28.28 1.99 -18.84
N ASP A 112 28.68 2.29 -20.08
CA ASP A 112 28.53 3.50 -20.87
C ASP A 112 27.10 4.09 -20.79
N GLU A 113 26.91 5.23 -20.11
CA GLU A 113 25.64 5.96 -20.08
C GLU A 113 25.72 7.18 -21.00
N GLY A 114 24.98 7.13 -22.12
CA GLY A 114 24.71 8.27 -23.01
C GLY A 114 23.89 9.38 -22.34
N PRO A 115 23.69 10.52 -23.02
CA PRO A 115 23.02 11.69 -22.45
C PRO A 115 21.62 11.35 -21.94
N MET A 116 21.28 11.89 -20.75
CA MET A 116 20.03 11.62 -20.06
C MET A 116 18.81 11.89 -20.96
N SER A 117 18.14 10.79 -21.30
CA SER A 117 16.91 10.74 -22.08
C SER A 117 15.79 11.56 -21.44
N VAL A 118 15.30 12.57 -22.16
CA VAL A 118 14.15 13.39 -21.75
C VAL A 118 12.90 12.50 -21.79
N VAL A 119 12.29 12.25 -20.64
CA VAL A 119 11.15 11.34 -20.51
C VAL A 119 9.87 12.06 -20.94
N PRO A 120 9.18 11.60 -22.00
CA PRO A 120 7.92 12.21 -22.41
C PRO A 120 6.78 11.69 -21.53
N THR A 121 5.98 12.62 -20.99
CA THR A 121 4.69 12.27 -20.37
C THR A 121 3.77 11.65 -21.42
N LEU A 122 2.77 10.86 -21.03
CA LEU A 122 1.77 10.36 -21.99
C LEU A 122 1.15 11.49 -22.80
N HIS A 123 0.93 12.65 -22.18
CA HIS A 123 0.51 13.86 -22.88
C HIS A 123 1.55 14.26 -23.94
N ALA A 124 2.84 14.34 -23.63
CA ALA A 124 3.89 14.59 -24.63
C ALA A 124 3.98 13.51 -25.72
N LEU A 125 3.67 12.25 -25.42
CA LEU A 125 3.61 11.16 -26.41
C LEU A 125 2.43 11.30 -27.38
N LEU A 126 1.37 12.00 -26.98
CA LEU A 126 0.10 12.10 -27.69
C LEU A 126 -0.21 13.52 -28.18
N SER A 127 0.62 14.52 -27.83
CA SER A 127 0.42 15.94 -28.17
C SER A 127 1.00 16.31 -29.54
N PRO A 128 0.37 17.25 -30.27
CA PRO A 128 0.88 17.79 -31.54
C PRO A 128 2.15 18.64 -31.35
N PRO A 129 2.98 18.81 -32.40
CA PRO A 129 2.75 18.43 -33.79
C PRO A 129 3.02 16.94 -34.08
N GLN A 130 3.49 16.18 -33.09
CA GLN A 130 4.20 14.93 -33.34
C GLN A 130 3.35 13.79 -33.93
N ARG A 131 2.02 13.68 -33.66
CA ARG A 131 1.22 12.50 -34.07
C ARG A 131 -0.25 12.79 -34.37
N SER A 132 -0.52 13.43 -35.51
CA SER A 132 -1.88 13.90 -35.86
C SER A 132 -2.88 12.81 -36.27
N ALA A 133 -2.46 11.55 -36.43
CA ALA A 133 -3.32 10.47 -36.97
C ALA A 133 -3.22 9.12 -36.21
N GLY A 134 -2.69 9.10 -34.98
CA GLY A 134 -2.47 7.89 -34.19
C GLY A 134 -1.06 7.33 -34.28
N LEU A 135 -0.75 6.37 -33.40
CA LEU A 135 0.56 5.75 -33.22
C LEU A 135 0.49 4.24 -33.43
N GLY A 136 1.20 3.72 -34.44
CA GLY A 136 1.47 2.31 -34.64
C GLY A 136 2.67 1.82 -33.83
N LEU A 137 2.55 0.67 -33.18
CA LEU A 137 3.63 0.00 -32.44
C LEU A 137 3.99 -1.31 -33.12
N THR A 138 5.25 -1.43 -33.53
CA THR A 138 5.82 -2.64 -34.16
C THR A 138 7.04 -3.14 -33.42
N GLY A 139 7.52 -4.34 -33.74
CA GLY A 139 8.72 -4.93 -33.14
C GLY A 139 8.46 -5.79 -31.89
N PRO A 140 9.51 -6.44 -31.37
CA PRO A 140 9.40 -7.42 -30.28
C PRO A 140 8.93 -6.82 -28.96
N GLY A 141 9.20 -5.53 -28.71
CA GLY A 141 8.77 -4.80 -27.51
C GLY A 141 7.36 -4.20 -27.59
N ALA A 142 6.68 -4.25 -28.74
CA ALA A 142 5.44 -3.49 -28.98
C ALA A 142 4.34 -3.80 -27.96
N HIS A 143 4.10 -5.07 -27.66
CA HIS A 143 3.08 -5.48 -26.68
C HIS A 143 3.45 -5.04 -25.25
N ALA A 144 4.74 -5.07 -24.90
CA ALA A 144 5.21 -4.60 -23.60
C ALA A 144 5.08 -3.08 -23.45
N ALA A 145 5.35 -2.34 -24.54
CA ALA A 145 5.15 -0.90 -24.59
C ALA A 145 3.67 -0.51 -24.55
N ALA A 146 2.81 -1.25 -25.24
CA ALA A 146 1.36 -1.05 -25.18
C ALA A 146 0.81 -1.23 -23.76
N ARG A 147 1.30 -2.22 -23.00
CA ARG A 147 1.00 -2.34 -21.56
C ARG A 147 1.48 -1.12 -20.78
N GLY A 148 2.68 -0.64 -21.04
CA GLY A 148 3.21 0.58 -20.42
C GLY A 148 2.34 1.81 -20.68
N LEU A 149 1.91 2.01 -21.93
CA LEU A 149 1.00 3.11 -22.33
C LEU A 149 -0.38 2.98 -21.69
N LEU A 150 -0.94 1.77 -21.64
CA LEU A 150 -2.20 1.48 -20.93
C LEU A 150 -2.09 1.86 -19.44
N THR A 151 -1.02 1.41 -18.77
CA THR A 151 -0.78 1.74 -17.36
C THR A 151 -0.55 3.24 -17.17
N ALA A 152 0.20 3.90 -18.05
CA ALA A 152 0.43 5.35 -18.01
C ALA A 152 -0.86 6.16 -18.22
N ALA A 153 -1.74 5.73 -19.13
CA ALA A 153 -3.04 6.36 -19.38
C ALA A 153 -3.91 6.30 -18.14
N LEU A 154 -3.97 5.14 -17.49
CA LEU A 154 -4.75 4.96 -16.28
C LEU A 154 -4.12 5.61 -15.05
N ALA A 155 -2.80 5.83 -15.04
CA ALA A 155 -2.10 6.57 -13.98
C ALA A 155 -2.16 8.10 -14.15
N ALA A 156 -2.55 8.60 -15.32
CA ALA A 156 -2.61 10.04 -15.60
C ALA A 156 -3.80 10.71 -14.87
N GLY A 157 -3.63 11.96 -14.45
CA GLY A 157 -4.67 12.79 -13.85
C GLY A 157 -5.02 12.42 -12.40
N GLY A 158 -4.69 13.32 -11.46
CA GLY A 158 -5.08 13.21 -10.04
C GLY A 158 -6.44 13.86 -9.73
N ALA A 159 -6.78 13.97 -8.45
CA ALA A 159 -7.96 14.71 -7.93
C ALA A 159 -8.10 16.12 -8.55
N GLU A 160 -6.99 16.86 -8.53
CA GLU A 160 -6.94 18.28 -8.96
C GLU A 160 -6.93 18.47 -10.49
N HIS A 161 -6.81 17.40 -11.27
CA HIS A 161 -6.70 17.48 -12.74
C HIS A 161 -7.61 16.42 -13.40
N PRO A 162 -8.95 16.53 -13.23
CA PRO A 162 -9.89 15.58 -13.80
C PRO A 162 -9.78 15.52 -15.33
N ASP A 163 -9.47 16.63 -15.99
CA ASP A 163 -9.22 16.71 -17.43
C ASP A 163 -7.99 15.92 -17.90
N ALA A 164 -7.10 15.49 -17.01
CA ALA A 164 -5.96 14.65 -17.36
C ALA A 164 -6.26 13.15 -17.16
N ARG A 165 -7.45 12.78 -16.67
CA ARG A 165 -7.84 11.39 -16.37
C ARG A 165 -8.21 10.63 -17.63
N THR A 166 -7.20 10.26 -18.41
CA THR A 166 -7.39 9.53 -19.66
C THR A 166 -8.31 8.31 -19.48
N GLU A 167 -9.29 8.19 -20.35
CA GLU A 167 -10.17 7.04 -20.52
C GLU A 167 -9.62 6.16 -21.63
N VAL A 168 -9.65 4.84 -21.42
CA VAL A 168 -9.11 3.87 -22.38
C VAL A 168 -10.21 2.96 -22.88
N VAL A 169 -10.32 2.82 -24.20
CA VAL A 169 -11.23 1.88 -24.88
C VAL A 169 -10.39 0.78 -25.53
N VAL A 170 -10.65 -0.48 -25.19
CA VAL A 170 -9.86 -1.63 -25.65
C VAL A 170 -10.79 -2.79 -26.06
N PRO A 171 -10.68 -3.35 -27.27
CA PRO A 171 -11.38 -4.59 -27.63
C PRO A 171 -10.95 -5.77 -26.75
N SER A 172 -11.88 -6.66 -26.41
CA SER A 172 -11.64 -7.82 -25.53
C SER A 172 -10.48 -8.70 -26.00
N ALA A 173 -10.38 -8.94 -27.31
CA ALA A 173 -9.29 -9.71 -27.91
C ALA A 173 -7.92 -9.04 -27.69
N THR A 174 -7.84 -7.71 -27.91
CA THR A 174 -6.61 -6.93 -27.67
C THR A 174 -6.21 -6.95 -26.19
N ALA A 175 -7.18 -6.78 -25.28
CA ALA A 175 -6.92 -6.84 -23.85
C ALA A 175 -6.39 -8.22 -23.41
N ALA A 176 -6.99 -9.30 -23.93
CA ALA A 176 -6.55 -10.66 -23.65
C ALA A 176 -5.13 -10.94 -24.15
N THR A 177 -4.79 -10.47 -25.36
CA THR A 177 -3.43 -10.59 -25.92
C THR A 177 -2.40 -9.83 -25.10
N LEU A 178 -2.73 -8.62 -24.63
CA LEU A 178 -1.78 -7.79 -23.88
C LEU A 178 -1.57 -8.31 -22.46
N LEU A 179 -2.64 -8.68 -21.76
CA LEU A 179 -2.61 -8.95 -20.31
C LEU A 179 -2.58 -10.45 -19.98
N GLY A 180 -2.77 -11.33 -20.97
CA GLY A 180 -2.72 -12.78 -20.79
C GLY A 180 -3.85 -13.33 -19.91
N THR A 181 -4.96 -12.60 -19.79
CA THR A 181 -6.11 -12.96 -18.94
C THR A 181 -7.43 -12.64 -19.64
N THR A 182 -8.53 -13.23 -19.15
CA THR A 182 -9.88 -12.98 -19.68
C THR A 182 -10.45 -11.66 -19.14
N THR A 183 -11.43 -11.10 -19.84
CA THR A 183 -12.09 -9.84 -19.46
C THR A 183 -12.73 -9.89 -18.07
N ALA A 184 -13.20 -11.06 -17.63
CA ALA A 184 -13.78 -11.26 -16.30
C ALA A 184 -12.78 -11.03 -15.15
N ASN A 185 -11.49 -11.20 -15.43
CA ASN A 185 -10.40 -11.06 -14.46
C ASN A 185 -9.72 -9.68 -14.51
N LEU A 186 -10.17 -8.80 -15.40
CA LEU A 186 -9.62 -7.46 -15.50
C LEU A 186 -10.14 -6.58 -14.34
N PRO A 187 -9.28 -5.70 -13.80
CA PRO A 187 -9.69 -4.80 -12.74
C PRO A 187 -10.78 -3.84 -13.24
N ARG A 188 -11.74 -3.55 -12.37
CA ARG A 188 -12.91 -2.74 -12.71
C ARG A 188 -12.63 -1.29 -12.36
N THR A 189 -12.59 -0.43 -13.37
CA THR A 189 -12.42 1.00 -13.21
C THR A 189 -13.25 1.75 -14.25
N PRO A 190 -13.88 2.89 -13.90
CA PRO A 190 -14.64 3.68 -14.87
C PRO A 190 -13.79 4.19 -16.04
N ARG A 191 -12.46 4.20 -15.88
CA ARG A 191 -11.51 4.71 -16.88
C ARG A 191 -11.06 3.67 -17.91
N LEU A 192 -11.49 2.41 -17.79
CA LEU A 192 -11.14 1.34 -18.72
C LEU A 192 -12.41 0.68 -19.24
N THR A 193 -12.72 0.90 -20.51
CA THR A 193 -13.85 0.29 -21.21
C THR A 193 -13.34 -0.85 -22.08
N VAL A 194 -13.74 -2.08 -21.75
CA VAL A 194 -13.43 -3.27 -22.55
C VAL A 194 -14.65 -3.63 -23.39
N THR A 195 -14.54 -3.52 -24.71
CA THR A 195 -15.63 -3.83 -25.64
C THR A 195 -15.58 -5.28 -26.10
N SER A 196 -16.70 -5.80 -26.60
CA SER A 196 -16.75 -7.15 -27.18
C SER A 196 -15.81 -7.28 -28.38
N ASP A 197 -15.82 -6.29 -29.27
CA ASP A 197 -14.99 -6.24 -30.48
C ASP A 197 -14.56 -4.82 -30.84
N LEU A 198 -13.85 -4.69 -31.97
CA LEU A 198 -13.37 -3.42 -32.49
C LEU A 198 -14.51 -2.52 -33.02
N ASP A 199 -15.58 -3.09 -33.59
CA ASP A 199 -16.71 -2.30 -34.09
C ASP A 199 -17.41 -1.54 -32.95
N GLU A 200 -17.65 -2.21 -31.83
CA GLU A 200 -18.21 -1.60 -30.63
C GLU A 200 -17.29 -0.50 -30.08
N ALA A 201 -15.97 -0.72 -30.06
CA ALA A 201 -15.01 0.32 -29.66
C ALA A 201 -15.11 1.56 -30.57
N LEU A 202 -15.18 1.37 -31.89
CA LEU A 202 -15.30 2.47 -32.84
C LEU A 202 -16.63 3.20 -32.73
N ARG A 203 -17.74 2.50 -32.44
CA ARG A 203 -19.04 3.13 -32.14
C ARG A 203 -18.98 4.04 -30.91
N ILE A 204 -18.25 3.64 -29.86
CA ILE A 204 -18.04 4.50 -28.68
C ILE A 204 -17.25 5.76 -29.07
N LEU A 205 -16.16 5.62 -29.85
CA LEU A 205 -15.36 6.75 -30.30
C LEU A 205 -16.14 7.70 -31.24
N GLU A 206 -17.01 7.17 -32.09
CA GLU A 206 -17.91 7.95 -32.94
C GLU A 206 -18.88 8.79 -32.10
N ALA A 207 -19.47 8.20 -31.06
CA ALA A 207 -20.33 8.92 -30.14
C ALA A 207 -19.56 10.05 -29.43
N GLN A 208 -18.33 9.79 -28.97
CA GLN A 208 -17.45 10.81 -28.38
C GLN A 208 -17.11 11.92 -29.38
N THR A 209 -16.81 11.57 -30.63
CA THR A 209 -16.51 12.51 -31.71
C THR A 209 -17.68 13.47 -31.96
N MET A 210 -18.91 12.93 -32.04
CA MET A 210 -20.12 13.73 -32.20
C MET A 210 -20.40 14.63 -30.98
N HIS A 211 -20.26 14.09 -29.77
CA HIS A 211 -20.48 14.84 -28.53
C HIS A 211 -19.51 16.01 -28.40
N ARG A 212 -18.20 15.75 -28.54
CA ARG A 212 -17.15 16.77 -28.41
C ARG A 212 -17.20 17.82 -29.52
N THR A 213 -17.52 17.43 -30.75
CA THR A 213 -17.71 18.40 -31.85
C THR A 213 -18.85 19.37 -31.55
N ARG A 214 -19.98 18.87 -31.01
CA ARG A 214 -21.11 19.71 -30.61
C ARG A 214 -20.71 20.65 -29.46
N LEU A 215 -19.96 20.14 -28.49
CA LEU A 215 -19.49 20.93 -27.34
C LEU A 215 -18.59 22.08 -27.80
N LEU A 216 -17.60 21.82 -28.67
CA LEU A 216 -16.75 22.85 -29.24
C LEU A 216 -17.54 23.91 -30.02
N GLN A 217 -18.57 23.50 -30.78
CA GLN A 217 -19.45 24.43 -31.49
C GLN A 217 -20.30 25.29 -30.55
N GLN A 218 -20.75 24.73 -29.41
CA GLN A 218 -21.55 25.48 -28.43
C GLN A 218 -20.75 26.62 -27.78
N HIS A 219 -19.43 26.42 -27.59
CA HIS A 219 -18.54 27.39 -26.97
C HIS A 219 -17.72 28.21 -27.98
N ASP A 220 -17.94 28.03 -29.29
CA ASP A 220 -17.23 28.71 -30.38
C ASP A 220 -15.69 28.59 -30.31
N VAL A 221 -15.20 27.40 -29.94
CA VAL A 221 -13.76 27.09 -29.79
C VAL A 221 -13.30 26.03 -30.78
N GLY A 222 -12.01 26.05 -31.10
CA GLY A 222 -11.38 25.16 -32.07
C GLY A 222 -11.03 23.80 -31.50
N THR A 223 -10.57 23.71 -30.25
CA THR A 223 -10.04 22.49 -29.62
C THR A 223 -10.52 22.29 -28.18
N ILE A 224 -10.41 21.06 -27.66
CA ILE A 224 -10.73 20.77 -26.24
C ILE A 224 -9.81 21.55 -25.29
N ASP A 225 -8.55 21.78 -25.64
CA ASP A 225 -7.65 22.58 -24.81
C ASP A 225 -8.08 24.06 -24.76
N GLU A 226 -8.55 24.61 -25.88
CA GLU A 226 -9.16 25.94 -25.90
C GLU A 226 -10.48 25.98 -25.10
N LEU A 227 -11.29 24.92 -25.15
CA LEU A 227 -12.51 24.81 -24.34
C LEU A 227 -12.18 24.92 -22.84
N ARG A 228 -11.21 24.13 -22.36
CA ARG A 228 -10.77 24.16 -20.95
C ARG A 228 -10.26 25.53 -20.52
N ALA A 229 -9.59 26.24 -21.43
CA ALA A 229 -9.11 27.59 -21.16
C ALA A 229 -10.25 28.64 -21.17
N ALA A 230 -11.26 28.46 -22.02
CA ALA A 230 -12.38 29.38 -22.18
C ALA A 230 -13.43 29.25 -21.07
N ASP A 231 -13.71 28.02 -20.60
CA ASP A 231 -14.65 27.76 -19.52
C ASP A 231 -14.11 26.72 -18.51
N PRO A 232 -13.41 27.18 -17.46
CA PRO A 232 -12.88 26.29 -16.43
C PRO A 232 -13.93 25.61 -15.54
N TYR A 233 -15.21 26.00 -15.65
CA TYR A 233 -16.31 25.42 -14.87
C TYR A 233 -17.14 24.41 -15.65
N GLU A 234 -16.86 24.23 -16.94
CA GLU A 234 -17.47 23.19 -17.77
C GLU A 234 -17.15 21.79 -17.21
N GLU A 235 -18.03 20.82 -17.47
CA GLU A 235 -17.79 19.44 -17.05
C GLU A 235 -16.47 18.91 -17.67
N PRO A 236 -15.57 18.30 -16.89
CA PRO A 236 -14.27 17.85 -17.39
C PRO A 236 -14.40 16.91 -18.59
N VAL A 237 -13.60 17.16 -19.63
CA VAL A 237 -13.60 16.36 -20.87
C VAL A 237 -12.26 15.63 -20.99
N PRO A 238 -12.12 14.42 -20.42
CA PRO A 238 -10.84 13.72 -20.39
C PRO A 238 -10.39 13.23 -21.77
N PRO A 239 -9.08 13.05 -22.03
CA PRO A 239 -8.60 12.38 -23.22
C PRO A 239 -9.14 10.96 -23.35
N VAL A 240 -9.47 10.52 -24.56
CA VAL A 240 -9.86 9.14 -24.85
C VAL A 240 -8.76 8.48 -25.66
N MET A 241 -8.29 7.31 -25.23
CA MET A 241 -7.29 6.51 -25.93
C MET A 241 -7.91 5.19 -26.41
N LEU A 242 -7.94 4.97 -27.71
CA LEU A 242 -8.19 3.65 -28.29
C LEU A 242 -6.89 2.84 -28.28
N LEU A 243 -6.91 1.65 -27.71
CA LEU A 243 -5.81 0.67 -27.84
C LEU A 243 -6.35 -0.58 -28.54
N ALA A 244 -5.93 -0.81 -29.78
CA ALA A 244 -6.50 -1.85 -30.62
C ALA A 244 -5.47 -2.45 -31.60
N ASP A 245 -5.80 -3.61 -32.15
CA ASP A 245 -5.19 -4.07 -33.40
C ASP A 245 -5.93 -3.41 -34.58
N PRO A 246 -5.25 -2.74 -35.54
CA PRO A 246 -5.90 -2.03 -36.64
C PRO A 246 -6.52 -2.93 -37.73
N ASN A 247 -6.43 -4.26 -37.61
CA ASN A 247 -6.91 -5.21 -38.61
C ASN A 247 -8.40 -5.03 -38.98
N GLY A 248 -8.70 -4.90 -40.27
CA GLY A 248 -10.06 -4.90 -40.82
C GLY A 248 -10.79 -3.55 -40.90
N GLU A 249 -10.41 -2.56 -40.09
CA GLU A 249 -11.14 -1.27 -39.95
C GLU A 249 -10.25 -0.03 -40.12
N GLN A 250 -9.12 -0.16 -40.83
CA GLN A 250 -8.10 0.90 -40.94
C GLN A 250 -8.64 2.26 -41.43
N ALA A 251 -9.51 2.25 -42.45
CA ALA A 251 -10.09 3.49 -42.99
C ALA A 251 -10.98 4.21 -41.97
N ARG A 252 -11.74 3.46 -41.17
CA ARG A 252 -12.63 3.99 -40.13
C ARG A 252 -11.83 4.55 -38.95
N ILE A 253 -10.80 3.83 -38.52
CA ILE A 253 -9.86 4.30 -37.49
C ILE A 253 -9.17 5.60 -37.96
N ALA A 254 -8.68 5.63 -39.21
CA ALA A 254 -8.02 6.81 -39.76
C ALA A 254 -8.94 8.04 -39.79
N ALA A 255 -10.20 7.88 -40.19
CA ALA A 255 -11.17 8.96 -40.21
C ALA A 255 -11.39 9.57 -38.82
N LEU A 256 -11.48 8.73 -37.78
CA LEU A 256 -11.63 9.18 -36.39
C LEU A 256 -10.37 9.89 -35.88
N LEU A 257 -9.19 9.27 -36.07
CA LEU A 257 -7.94 9.79 -35.52
C LEU A 257 -7.45 11.06 -36.23
N THR A 258 -7.88 11.33 -37.47
CA THR A 258 -7.60 12.59 -38.17
C THR A 258 -8.15 13.82 -37.41
N GLN A 259 -9.27 13.66 -36.69
CA GLN A 259 -9.82 14.72 -35.83
C GLN A 259 -9.29 14.65 -34.38
N GLY A 260 -8.44 13.68 -34.09
CA GLY A 260 -7.94 13.35 -32.76
C GLY A 260 -7.34 14.51 -31.98
N PRO A 261 -6.36 15.26 -32.54
CA PRO A 261 -5.75 16.41 -31.88
C PRO A 261 -6.75 17.47 -31.42
N ARG A 262 -7.79 17.70 -32.23
CA ARG A 262 -8.83 18.68 -31.97
C ARG A 262 -9.76 18.25 -30.83
N LEU A 263 -10.05 16.95 -30.78
CA LEU A 263 -11.07 16.35 -29.90
C LEU A 263 -10.48 15.63 -28.68
N SER A 264 -9.16 15.66 -28.48
CA SER A 264 -8.42 14.86 -27.48
C SER A 264 -8.77 13.36 -27.55
N ILE A 265 -8.84 12.83 -28.77
CA ILE A 265 -9.03 11.40 -29.04
C ILE A 265 -7.75 10.88 -29.67
N HIS A 266 -7.15 9.85 -29.07
CA HIS A 266 -5.87 9.29 -29.46
C HIS A 266 -6.00 7.81 -29.77
N GLY A 267 -5.13 7.29 -30.64
CA GLY A 267 -5.10 5.88 -31.01
C GLY A 267 -3.69 5.31 -30.87
N VAL A 268 -3.59 4.18 -30.18
CA VAL A 268 -2.40 3.32 -30.10
C VAL A 268 -2.76 2.00 -30.77
N LEU A 269 -2.07 1.68 -31.86
CA LEU A 269 -2.41 0.58 -32.74
C LEU A 269 -1.30 -0.46 -32.73
N LEU A 270 -1.65 -1.72 -32.45
CA LEU A 270 -0.71 -2.83 -32.42
C LEU A 270 -0.44 -3.33 -33.84
N GLY A 271 0.68 -2.90 -34.43
CA GLY A 271 1.06 -3.22 -35.79
C GLY A 271 1.46 -1.98 -36.59
N HIS A 272 1.72 -2.20 -37.88
CA HIS A 272 2.04 -1.11 -38.79
C HIS A 272 0.80 -0.24 -39.03
N TRP A 273 0.99 1.08 -38.94
CA TRP A 273 -0.05 2.07 -39.16
C TRP A 273 0.33 2.98 -40.34
N PRO A 274 -0.32 2.84 -41.51
CA PRO A 274 0.05 3.59 -42.71
C PRO A 274 -0.34 5.07 -42.70
N THR A 275 -1.37 5.43 -41.93
CA THR A 275 -1.97 6.78 -41.97
C THR A 275 -1.38 7.73 -40.94
N GLY A 276 -0.52 7.23 -40.04
CA GLY A 276 0.15 8.01 -39.00
C GLY A 276 1.52 7.42 -38.69
N ASP A 277 2.09 7.81 -37.56
CA ASP A 277 3.44 7.40 -37.21
C ASP A 277 3.47 5.94 -36.78
N THR A 278 4.46 5.19 -37.27
CA THR A 278 4.78 3.85 -36.76
C THR A 278 6.17 3.86 -36.14
N ILE A 279 6.26 3.44 -34.89
CA ILE A 279 7.54 3.25 -34.20
C ILE A 279 7.82 1.76 -34.03
N THR A 280 9.09 1.39 -34.16
CA THR A 280 9.56 0.04 -33.83
C THR A 280 10.16 0.04 -32.44
N VAL A 281 9.66 -0.86 -31.59
CA VAL A 281 10.03 -0.99 -30.19
C VAL A 281 10.83 -2.28 -29.98
N VAL A 282 12.05 -2.13 -29.46
CA VAL A 282 12.92 -3.25 -29.06
C VAL A 282 12.46 -3.79 -27.69
N THR A 283 12.87 -5.01 -27.33
CA THR A 283 12.47 -5.69 -26.08
C THR A 283 12.69 -4.85 -24.81
N ASP A 284 13.72 -4.01 -24.79
CA ASP A 284 14.06 -3.14 -23.66
C ASP A 284 13.29 -1.82 -23.64
N GLY A 285 12.44 -1.58 -24.65
CA GLY A 285 11.64 -0.38 -24.82
C GLY A 285 12.30 0.71 -25.66
N THR A 286 13.54 0.54 -26.11
CA THR A 286 14.18 1.51 -27.02
C THR A 286 13.41 1.59 -28.33
N THR A 287 13.28 2.81 -28.85
CA THR A 287 12.43 3.12 -29.99
C THR A 287 13.24 3.63 -31.16
N THR A 288 12.91 3.15 -32.36
CA THR A 288 13.43 3.69 -33.62
C THR A 288 12.25 4.16 -34.45
N SER A 289 12.28 5.41 -34.91
CA SER A 289 11.25 5.93 -35.81
C SER A 289 11.36 5.26 -37.19
N GLY A 290 10.22 4.86 -37.76
CA GLY A 290 10.16 4.38 -39.14
C GLY A 290 10.36 5.54 -40.12
N ASP A 291 11.23 5.33 -41.10
CA ASP A 291 11.66 6.28 -42.13
C ASP A 291 10.47 6.97 -42.85
N HIS A 292 10.19 8.23 -42.50
CA HIS A 292 9.37 9.14 -43.30
C HIS A 292 10.22 10.36 -43.69
N ASP A 293 10.72 10.29 -44.91
CA ASP A 293 11.33 11.32 -45.76
C ASP A 293 12.22 12.37 -45.05
N ALA A 294 13.52 12.13 -45.14
CA ALA A 294 14.60 12.98 -44.68
C ALA A 294 14.69 14.33 -45.43
N LEU A 295 13.75 15.26 -45.18
CA LEU A 295 13.91 16.67 -45.54
C LEU A 295 13.43 17.57 -44.41
N HIS A 296 14.41 17.99 -43.61
CA HIS A 296 14.40 19.12 -42.67
C HIS A 296 13.58 18.95 -41.39
N THR A 297 14.22 18.46 -40.33
CA THR A 297 14.72 19.29 -39.20
C THR A 297 15.35 18.36 -38.15
N THR A 298 16.60 18.61 -37.77
CA THR A 298 17.17 18.09 -36.53
C THR A 298 16.40 18.70 -35.36
N HIS A 299 15.56 17.91 -34.68
CA HIS A 299 14.95 18.28 -33.41
C HIS A 299 15.41 17.33 -32.29
N PRO A 300 15.62 17.82 -31.07
CA PRO A 300 16.22 17.04 -29.97
C PRO A 300 15.27 16.04 -29.29
N ASP A 301 14.02 15.92 -29.74
CA ASP A 301 12.92 15.25 -29.02
C ASP A 301 12.50 13.93 -29.71
N GLU A 302 13.45 13.04 -30.00
CA GLU A 302 13.12 11.66 -30.35
C GLU A 302 12.77 10.93 -29.04
N ILE A 303 11.58 10.31 -28.98
CA ILE A 303 11.25 9.40 -27.89
C ILE A 303 12.28 8.27 -27.99
N ASP A 304 13.22 8.27 -27.05
CA ASP A 304 14.35 7.36 -27.05
C ASP A 304 13.98 6.02 -26.38
N ARG A 305 12.97 6.03 -25.51
CA ARG A 305 12.49 4.82 -24.83
C ARG A 305 11.05 4.89 -24.34
N LEU A 306 10.33 3.78 -24.45
CA LEU A 306 9.00 3.57 -23.86
C LEU A 306 9.04 2.66 -22.62
N THR A 307 8.09 2.87 -21.72
CA THR A 307 7.80 1.95 -20.61
C THR A 307 7.41 0.58 -21.16
N VAL A 308 8.15 -0.46 -20.80
CA VAL A 308 7.87 -1.86 -21.15
C VAL A 308 7.57 -2.66 -19.90
N LEU A 309 6.38 -3.25 -19.85
CA LEU A 309 5.92 -4.07 -18.73
C LEU A 309 5.69 -5.51 -19.19
N ASN A 310 5.87 -6.48 -18.30
CA ASN A 310 5.38 -7.83 -18.52
C ASN A 310 3.87 -7.93 -18.17
N PRO A 311 3.15 -8.99 -18.60
CA PRO A 311 1.71 -9.09 -18.37
C PRO A 311 1.31 -9.09 -16.89
N ALA A 312 2.06 -9.81 -16.03
CA ALA A 312 1.74 -9.92 -14.61
C ALA A 312 1.90 -8.58 -13.89
N GLU A 313 3.01 -7.87 -14.13
CA GLU A 313 3.25 -6.55 -13.57
C GLU A 313 2.24 -5.52 -14.04
N ALA A 314 1.87 -5.55 -15.33
CA ALA A 314 0.82 -4.67 -15.83
C ALA A 314 -0.50 -4.94 -15.10
N LEU A 315 -0.90 -6.20 -14.93
CA LEU A 315 -2.13 -6.55 -14.22
C LEU A 315 -2.08 -6.09 -12.75
N ASP A 316 -0.97 -6.28 -12.05
CA ASP A 316 -0.78 -5.82 -10.67
C ASP A 316 -0.89 -4.28 -10.55
N LEU A 317 -0.28 -3.54 -11.47
CA LEU A 317 -0.33 -2.08 -11.51
C LEU A 317 -1.74 -1.58 -11.86
N LEU A 318 -2.41 -2.22 -12.82
CA LEU A 318 -3.80 -1.89 -13.18
C LEU A 318 -4.77 -2.17 -12.03
N THR A 319 -4.55 -3.25 -11.27
CA THR A 319 -5.32 -3.59 -10.07
C THR A 319 -5.14 -2.52 -9.00
N THR A 320 -3.90 -2.08 -8.78
CA THR A 320 -3.57 -1.01 -7.83
C THR A 320 -4.22 0.32 -8.26
N LEU A 321 -4.15 0.68 -9.53
CA LEU A 321 -4.77 1.88 -10.08
C LEU A 321 -6.29 1.84 -9.97
N ALA A 322 -6.93 0.71 -10.29
CA ALA A 322 -8.37 0.57 -10.18
C ALA A 322 -8.87 0.67 -8.74
N GLU A 323 -8.16 0.10 -7.77
CA GLU A 323 -8.46 0.33 -6.34
C GLU A 323 -8.29 1.80 -5.96
N SER A 324 -7.27 2.49 -6.50
CA SER A 324 -7.07 3.93 -6.25
C SER A 324 -8.18 4.80 -6.85
N HIS A 325 -8.76 4.41 -7.98
CA HIS A 325 -9.83 5.15 -8.66
C HIS A 325 -11.20 4.94 -8.02
N THR A 326 -11.48 3.71 -7.56
CA THR A 326 -12.80 3.31 -7.07
C THR A 326 -12.90 3.33 -5.56
N GLY A 327 -11.76 3.30 -4.87
CA GLY A 327 -11.66 3.06 -3.44
C GLY A 327 -12.09 1.66 -3.02
N LEU A 328 -12.39 0.74 -3.96
CA LEU A 328 -12.91 -0.59 -3.69
C LEU A 328 -11.85 -1.67 -3.96
N PRO A 329 -11.81 -2.76 -3.17
CA PRO A 329 -10.94 -3.89 -3.44
C PRO A 329 -11.23 -4.46 -4.83
N GLN A 330 -10.17 -4.71 -5.57
CA GLN A 330 -10.25 -5.44 -6.82
C GLN A 330 -10.18 -6.93 -6.50
N VAL A 331 -11.34 -7.59 -6.53
CA VAL A 331 -11.40 -9.04 -6.33
C VAL A 331 -10.92 -9.70 -7.63
N PRO A 332 -9.84 -10.50 -7.61
CA PRO A 332 -9.62 -11.45 -8.71
C PRO A 332 -10.86 -12.31 -8.78
N ALA A 333 -11.46 -12.52 -9.96
CA ALA A 333 -12.59 -13.44 -10.06
C ALA A 333 -12.18 -14.76 -9.39
N PRO A 334 -13.08 -15.44 -8.65
CA PRO A 334 -12.74 -16.69 -8.00
C PRO A 334 -12.01 -17.56 -9.01
N ALA A 335 -10.76 -17.92 -8.71
CA ALA A 335 -10.12 -18.98 -9.45
C ALA A 335 -11.07 -20.16 -9.27
N GLU A 336 -11.82 -20.52 -10.32
CA GLU A 336 -12.36 -21.85 -10.44
C GLU A 336 -11.12 -22.73 -10.35
N HIS A 337 -10.85 -23.20 -9.14
CA HIS A 337 -10.01 -24.34 -8.92
C HIS A 337 -10.68 -25.43 -9.73
N LEU A 338 -10.19 -25.62 -10.96
CA LEU A 338 -10.36 -26.85 -11.71
C LEU A 338 -9.93 -27.92 -10.73
N SER A 339 -10.94 -28.54 -10.10
CA SER A 339 -10.75 -29.70 -9.27
C SER A 339 -10.28 -30.77 -10.23
N VAL A 340 -8.96 -30.89 -10.36
CA VAL A 340 -8.32 -32.03 -10.98
C VAL A 340 -8.65 -33.20 -10.05
N MET A 341 -9.78 -33.85 -10.32
CA MET A 341 -10.02 -35.19 -9.81
C MET A 341 -8.90 -36.09 -10.36
N PRO A 342 -8.29 -36.94 -9.53
CA PRO A 342 -7.32 -37.91 -10.02
C PRO A 342 -8.04 -38.86 -10.96
N ALA A 343 -7.49 -39.01 -12.18
CA ALA A 343 -7.87 -40.07 -13.09
C ALA A 343 -7.48 -41.41 -12.46
N ASP A 344 -8.46 -42.30 -12.26
CA ASP A 344 -8.16 -43.72 -12.14
C ASP A 344 -9.18 -44.57 -12.91
N ALA A 345 -8.58 -45.50 -13.66
CA ALA A 345 -9.10 -46.71 -14.29
C ALA A 345 -10.50 -46.75 -14.94
N ALA A 346 -10.46 -46.65 -16.28
CA ALA A 346 -11.19 -47.45 -17.28
C ALA A 346 -12.39 -48.29 -16.82
N HIS A 347 -13.56 -48.14 -17.47
CA HIS A 347 -14.42 -49.23 -17.95
C HIS A 347 -15.22 -48.74 -19.20
N SER A 348 -15.19 -49.54 -20.26
CA SER A 348 -15.75 -49.28 -21.61
C SER A 348 -17.29 -49.24 -21.68
N PRO A 349 -17.87 -48.67 -22.76
CA PRO A 349 -19.28 -48.34 -22.86
C PRO A 349 -20.15 -49.48 -23.40
N ALA A 350 -21.42 -49.53 -22.98
CA ALA A 350 -22.47 -50.28 -23.66
C ALA A 350 -23.68 -49.36 -23.89
N ALA A 351 -24.22 -49.46 -25.10
CA ALA A 351 -25.19 -48.56 -25.70
C ALA A 351 -26.67 -48.96 -25.43
N GLU A 352 -27.55 -48.07 -25.92
CA GLU A 352 -28.99 -48.22 -26.21
C GLU A 352 -29.97 -48.13 -25.02
N THR A 353 -31.14 -47.49 -25.06
CA THR A 353 -31.93 -46.59 -25.94
C THR A 353 -33.19 -46.22 -25.09
N PRO A 354 -33.86 -45.07 -25.25
CA PRO A 354 -34.78 -44.52 -24.24
C PRO A 354 -36.22 -45.02 -24.36
N PRO A 355 -37.10 -44.66 -23.40
CA PRO A 355 -38.29 -43.93 -23.84
C PRO A 355 -38.67 -42.73 -22.95
N SER A 356 -39.29 -41.78 -23.63
CA SER A 356 -39.87 -40.53 -23.15
C SER A 356 -41.37 -40.74 -22.78
N PRO A 357 -42.20 -39.71 -22.59
CA PRO A 357 -42.47 -39.04 -21.31
C PRO A 357 -43.98 -39.09 -20.93
N ALA A 358 -44.37 -38.77 -19.69
CA ALA A 358 -45.76 -38.39 -19.38
C ALA A 358 -45.96 -37.86 -17.95
N THR A 359 -46.19 -36.54 -17.88
CA THR A 359 -47.32 -35.84 -17.23
C THR A 359 -47.59 -35.89 -15.70
N THR A 360 -47.77 -34.65 -15.21
CA THR A 360 -48.79 -34.12 -14.27
C THR A 360 -48.68 -34.41 -12.76
N HIS A 361 -48.28 -33.37 -12.02
CA HIS A 361 -49.02 -32.60 -10.99
C HIS A 361 -50.15 -33.28 -10.18
N PRO A 362 -50.57 -32.73 -9.02
CA PRO A 362 -49.85 -31.97 -7.97
C PRO A 362 -50.30 -32.39 -6.54
N GLU A 363 -49.91 -31.58 -5.55
CA GLU A 363 -50.77 -31.16 -4.42
C GLU A 363 -50.78 -31.96 -3.10
N GLY A 364 -50.30 -31.27 -2.07
CA GLY A 364 -50.81 -31.35 -0.71
C GLY A 364 -50.28 -32.50 0.15
N ALA A 365 -50.17 -32.39 1.47
CA ALA A 365 -50.32 -31.29 2.39
C ALA A 365 -49.89 -31.87 3.77
N ILE A 366 -49.35 -31.02 4.64
CA ILE A 366 -49.46 -31.02 6.12
C ILE A 366 -49.25 -32.33 6.91
N THR A 367 -48.27 -32.30 7.83
CA THR A 367 -48.33 -32.53 9.31
C THR A 367 -46.89 -32.84 9.76
N ASP A 368 -46.21 -32.02 10.55
CA ASP A 368 -46.41 -31.64 11.96
C ASP A 368 -46.24 -32.80 12.98
N SER A 369 -45.71 -32.42 14.14
CA SER A 369 -45.27 -33.18 15.31
C SER A 369 -43.91 -33.86 15.22
N THR A 370 -42.85 -33.35 15.87
CA THR A 370 -42.59 -33.13 17.32
C THR A 370 -42.41 -34.39 18.13
N ALA A 371 -41.35 -34.34 18.95
CA ALA A 371 -41.05 -35.02 20.21
C ALA A 371 -39.71 -35.74 20.11
N ASP A 372 -38.65 -35.13 20.64
CA ASP A 372 -38.25 -35.18 22.05
C ASP A 372 -37.89 -36.61 22.48
N GLY A 373 -36.66 -36.75 22.96
CA GLY A 373 -36.19 -38.04 23.46
C GLY A 373 -34.70 -38.06 23.70
N GLU A 374 -34.32 -37.42 24.79
CA GLU A 374 -33.02 -37.41 25.45
C GLU A 374 -32.27 -38.75 25.47
N THR A 375 -30.97 -38.63 25.76
CA THR A 375 -30.19 -39.47 26.70
C THR A 375 -29.01 -40.22 26.09
N GLN A 376 -27.88 -39.53 26.18
CA GLN A 376 -26.70 -39.93 26.96
C GLN A 376 -26.10 -41.33 26.78
N ALA A 377 -24.85 -41.28 26.29
CA ALA A 377 -23.66 -42.04 26.71
C ALA A 377 -23.75 -43.56 26.83
N ASP A 378 -22.88 -44.25 26.07
CA ASP A 378 -21.87 -45.05 26.75
C ASP A 378 -20.60 -45.27 25.89
N LYS A 379 -19.47 -45.27 26.57
CA LYS A 379 -18.18 -45.82 26.10
C LYS A 379 -18.18 -47.29 26.51
N PRO A 380 -17.47 -48.22 25.86
CA PRO A 380 -16.10 -48.46 26.34
C PRO A 380 -15.11 -49.08 25.34
N ARG A 381 -13.89 -49.25 25.86
CA ARG A 381 -12.64 -49.81 25.34
C ARG A 381 -12.62 -51.33 25.13
N SER A 382 -11.50 -51.76 24.50
CA SER A 382 -10.80 -53.07 24.54
C SER A 382 -11.24 -54.10 23.49
N THR A 383 -10.38 -54.90 22.84
CA THR A 383 -9.02 -55.37 23.16
C THR A 383 -8.37 -56.08 21.93
N ALA A 384 -7.03 -56.04 21.88
CA ALA A 384 -6.04 -57.09 21.50
C ALA A 384 -6.11 -57.84 20.15
N ALA A 385 -4.98 -57.89 19.41
CA ALA A 385 -4.02 -59.02 19.39
C ALA A 385 -3.04 -58.97 18.18
N VAL A 386 -1.82 -59.47 18.40
CA VAL A 386 -0.62 -59.56 17.51
C VAL A 386 -0.49 -61.00 16.96
N PRO A 387 0.13 -61.27 15.78
CA PRO A 387 1.49 -61.86 15.65
C PRO A 387 2.33 -61.21 14.50
N GLY A 388 3.67 -61.03 14.57
CA GLY A 388 4.77 -62.01 14.38
C GLY A 388 5.00 -62.31 12.86
N ASP A 389 6.17 -62.37 12.21
CA ASP A 389 7.61 -62.34 12.57
C ASP A 389 8.46 -62.35 11.24
N GLY A 390 9.76 -62.02 11.30
CA GLY A 390 10.82 -62.32 10.28
C GLY A 390 11.32 -61.13 9.41
N HIS A 391 12.55 -60.58 9.48
CA HIS A 391 13.98 -61.01 9.48
C HIS A 391 14.73 -60.61 8.18
N GLN A 392 15.94 -60.02 8.36
CA GLN A 392 17.12 -59.87 7.46
C GLN A 392 17.06 -58.75 6.39
N ASP A 393 18.10 -57.97 6.08
CA ASP A 393 19.51 -57.88 6.50
C ASP A 393 20.04 -56.49 6.08
N SER A 394 20.96 -55.87 6.83
CA SER A 394 21.70 -54.66 6.42
C SER A 394 23.12 -54.70 6.97
N PRO A 395 24.17 -54.44 6.15
CA PRO A 395 25.55 -54.55 6.59
C PRO A 395 26.14 -53.26 7.22
N ALA A 396 27.18 -53.53 8.01
CA ALA A 396 27.96 -52.77 8.99
C ALA A 396 28.83 -51.60 8.41
N VAL A 397 28.97 -50.40 9.05
CA VAL A 397 29.91 -49.91 10.13
C VAL A 397 31.31 -49.49 9.54
N PRO A 398 32.03 -48.41 9.97
CA PRO A 398 32.35 -48.07 11.37
C PRO A 398 32.43 -46.59 11.83
N ALA A 399 32.40 -46.49 13.16
CA ALA A 399 32.52 -45.31 14.03
C ALA A 399 33.95 -45.06 14.56
N SER A 400 34.21 -43.85 15.09
CA SER A 400 35.09 -43.49 16.24
C SER A 400 35.21 -41.96 16.32
N ARG A 401 35.34 -41.22 17.44
CA ARG A 401 35.24 -41.38 18.91
C ARG A 401 35.24 -39.94 19.47
N LEU A 402 34.42 -39.65 20.47
CA LEU A 402 34.55 -38.51 21.40
C LEU A 402 35.30 -38.98 22.66
N PRO A 403 35.98 -38.09 23.41
CA PRO A 403 36.24 -38.28 24.83
C PRO A 403 35.35 -37.39 25.71
N GLU A 404 34.73 -38.02 26.70
CA GLU A 404 34.09 -37.43 27.89
C GLU A 404 35.12 -37.02 28.96
N HIS A 405 34.69 -36.17 29.91
CA HIS A 405 35.01 -36.12 31.36
C HIS A 405 34.55 -34.73 31.89
N SER A 406 33.97 -34.47 33.06
CA SER A 406 33.36 -35.20 34.19
C SER A 406 32.82 -34.10 35.16
N GLN A 407 31.64 -34.28 35.77
CA GLN A 407 31.20 -33.56 37.01
C GLN A 407 31.84 -34.27 38.23
N ALA A 408 32.02 -33.76 39.47
CA ALA A 408 31.47 -32.72 40.36
C ALA A 408 32.52 -32.49 41.53
N PRO A 409 32.27 -31.94 42.77
CA PRO A 409 31.12 -31.21 43.35
C PRO A 409 31.45 -29.97 44.27
N ASP A 410 30.42 -29.14 44.48
CA ASP A 410 29.94 -28.42 45.69
C ASP A 410 30.89 -27.76 46.73
N GLN A 411 30.78 -26.43 46.90
CA GLN A 411 30.84 -25.75 48.21
C GLN A 411 30.01 -24.45 48.22
N ALA A 412 29.04 -24.41 49.14
CA ALA A 412 28.25 -23.24 49.50
C ALA A 412 29.05 -22.22 50.34
N THR A 413 28.98 -20.95 49.94
CA THR A 413 29.14 -19.82 50.85
C THR A 413 27.95 -18.89 50.67
N SER A 414 27.10 -18.86 51.69
CA SER A 414 26.11 -17.82 51.95
C SER A 414 26.83 -16.49 52.13
N ASP A 415 26.58 -15.50 51.28
CA ASP A 415 26.29 -14.14 51.75
C ASP A 415 25.58 -13.28 50.68
N ARG A 416 24.58 -12.55 51.15
CA ARG A 416 23.79 -11.49 50.48
C ARG A 416 23.05 -11.83 49.19
N ARG A 417 21.74 -12.07 49.38
CA ARG A 417 20.69 -11.49 48.52
C ARG A 417 21.01 -10.02 48.28
N SER A 418 21.63 -9.71 47.16
CA SER A 418 21.47 -8.41 46.52
C SER A 418 20.06 -8.38 45.97
N ASP A 419 19.17 -7.61 46.61
CA ASP A 419 17.94 -7.16 45.97
C ASP A 419 18.27 -6.70 44.55
N PRO A 420 17.48 -7.08 43.54
CA PRO A 420 17.64 -6.49 42.22
C PRO A 420 17.33 -5.00 42.38
N GLU A 421 18.37 -4.16 42.33
CA GLU A 421 18.17 -2.76 41.99
C GLU A 421 17.28 -2.72 40.74
N ASP A 422 16.16 -2.00 40.82
CA ASP A 422 15.20 -1.81 39.75
C ASP A 422 15.94 -1.39 38.46
N GLY A 423 16.27 -2.39 37.64
CA GLY A 423 17.02 -2.20 36.40
C GLY A 423 16.15 -1.41 35.44
N LYS A 424 16.40 -0.10 35.35
CA LYS A 424 15.68 0.81 34.45
C LYS A 424 15.71 0.24 33.03
N ARG A 425 14.54 -0.22 32.55
CA ARG A 425 14.38 -0.76 31.20
C ARG A 425 14.79 0.28 30.16
N VAL A 426 15.40 -0.16 29.06
CA VAL A 426 15.70 0.70 27.92
C VAL A 426 14.38 1.05 27.24
N ARG A 427 14.07 2.34 27.20
CA ARG A 427 12.88 2.84 26.50
C ARG A 427 13.15 2.92 25.00
N VAL A 428 12.25 2.36 24.21
CA VAL A 428 12.29 2.38 22.75
C VAL A 428 10.98 2.98 22.25
N GLN A 429 11.11 3.94 21.35
CA GLN A 429 9.99 4.55 20.64
C GLN A 429 9.94 3.96 19.23
N VAL A 430 8.80 3.38 18.85
CA VAL A 430 8.50 2.98 17.46
C VAL A 430 7.16 3.54 16.96
N LEU A 431 6.33 4.15 17.82
CA LEU A 431 5.11 4.86 17.44
C LEU A 431 5.40 6.35 17.25
N GLY A 432 5.86 6.70 16.05
CA GLY A 432 6.55 7.95 15.73
C GLY A 432 7.90 7.67 15.09
N ALA A 433 8.79 8.67 15.06
CA ALA A 433 10.16 8.48 14.57
C ALA A 433 10.90 7.45 15.46
N PRO A 434 11.46 6.36 14.90
CA PRO A 434 12.09 5.32 15.70
C PRO A 434 13.31 5.83 16.47
N ALA A 435 13.33 5.60 17.77
CA ALA A 435 14.45 6.02 18.61
C ALA A 435 14.64 5.11 19.82
N VAL A 436 15.89 4.95 20.26
CA VAL A 436 16.20 4.46 21.59
C VAL A 436 16.28 5.69 22.50
N VAL A 437 15.37 5.81 23.45
CA VAL A 437 15.27 6.99 24.32
C VAL A 437 16.44 6.99 25.29
N ASP A 438 16.98 8.17 25.58
CA ASP A 438 18.18 8.37 26.41
C ASP A 438 19.45 7.73 25.81
N ALA A 439 19.46 7.42 24.50
CA ALA A 439 20.65 6.98 23.78
C ALA A 439 21.63 8.13 23.52
N ASP A 440 22.92 7.81 23.43
CA ASP A 440 23.98 8.76 23.11
C ASP A 440 23.78 9.37 21.71
N PRO A 441 23.61 10.70 21.60
CA PRO A 441 23.46 11.40 20.32
C PRO A 441 24.62 11.17 19.35
N HIS A 442 25.82 10.87 19.86
CA HIS A 442 27.01 10.61 19.05
C HIS A 442 27.10 9.17 18.53
N ARG A 443 26.19 8.29 18.95
CA ARG A 443 26.11 6.88 18.52
C ARG A 443 24.75 6.58 17.91
N THR A 444 24.48 7.22 16.77
CA THR A 444 23.27 6.94 16.01
C THR A 444 23.29 5.51 15.46
N PRO A 445 22.27 4.68 15.74
CA PRO A 445 22.16 3.35 15.14
C PRO A 445 22.14 3.45 13.61
N ARG A 446 22.79 2.49 12.94
CA ARG A 446 22.69 2.35 11.48
C ARG A 446 21.21 2.18 11.09
N ALA A 447 20.79 2.78 9.98
CA ALA A 447 19.39 2.73 9.52
C ALA A 447 18.81 1.29 9.49
N LYS A 448 19.56 0.32 8.94
CA LYS A 448 19.13 -1.09 8.89
C LYS A 448 19.08 -1.79 10.27
N SER A 449 19.85 -1.32 11.26
CA SER A 449 19.72 -1.80 12.65
C SER A 449 18.47 -1.25 13.34
N VAL A 450 18.07 -0.02 13.01
CA VAL A 450 16.80 0.57 13.46
C VAL A 450 15.62 -0.15 12.82
N GLU A 451 15.69 -0.39 11.51
CA GLU A 451 14.66 -1.14 10.78
C GLU A 451 14.47 -2.55 11.37
N LEU A 452 15.57 -3.26 11.70
CA LEU A 452 15.52 -4.55 12.39
C LEU A 452 14.85 -4.45 13.77
N LEU A 453 15.13 -3.39 14.54
CA LEU A 453 14.48 -3.17 15.84
C LEU A 453 12.96 -2.99 15.67
N VAL A 454 12.53 -2.18 14.71
CA VAL A 454 11.11 -1.96 14.39
C VAL A 454 10.46 -3.28 13.95
N TYR A 455 11.13 -4.02 13.05
CA TYR A 455 10.67 -5.33 12.58
C TYR A 455 10.40 -6.27 13.75
N LEU A 456 11.41 -6.47 14.61
CA LEU A 456 11.24 -7.32 15.79
C LEU A 456 10.16 -6.81 16.73
N ALA A 457 10.03 -5.49 16.94
CA ALA A 457 8.99 -4.91 17.81
C ALA A 457 7.57 -5.23 17.32
N VAL A 458 7.34 -5.15 16.00
CA VAL A 458 6.06 -5.46 15.36
C VAL A 458 5.72 -6.96 15.46
N HIS A 459 6.71 -7.83 15.31
CA HIS A 459 6.59 -9.28 15.45
C HIS A 459 6.67 -9.76 16.92
N ASP A 460 6.10 -8.99 17.84
CA ASP A 460 6.03 -9.32 19.27
C ASP A 460 7.40 -9.63 19.93
N GLY A 461 8.47 -9.09 19.35
CA GLY A 461 9.84 -9.26 19.80
C GLY A 461 10.53 -10.51 19.27
N ALA A 462 9.95 -11.29 18.35
CA ALA A 462 10.60 -12.51 17.87
C ALA A 462 10.34 -12.81 16.39
N ALA A 463 11.40 -13.00 15.60
CA ALA A 463 11.30 -13.42 14.20
C ALA A 463 12.38 -14.43 13.82
N SER A 464 12.10 -15.29 12.83
CA SER A 464 13.10 -16.21 12.28
C SER A 464 14.13 -15.45 11.44
N SER A 465 15.33 -15.99 11.35
CA SER A 465 16.37 -15.40 10.50
C SER A 465 15.93 -15.34 9.03
N GLU A 466 15.22 -16.37 8.56
CA GLU A 466 14.63 -16.44 7.21
C GLU A 466 13.64 -15.30 6.94
N ALA A 467 12.62 -15.14 7.77
CA ALA A 467 11.63 -14.08 7.60
C ALA A 467 12.26 -12.67 7.62
N ILE A 468 13.25 -12.45 8.51
CA ILE A 468 13.99 -11.19 8.53
C ILE A 468 14.74 -10.98 7.22
N LEU A 469 15.37 -12.02 6.66
CA LEU A 469 16.11 -11.87 5.39
C LEU A 469 15.17 -11.56 4.23
N ASP A 470 14.00 -12.22 4.18
CA ASP A 470 13.01 -12.03 3.13
C ASP A 470 12.44 -10.60 3.13
N ASP A 471 12.07 -10.07 4.29
CA ASP A 471 11.46 -8.74 4.40
C ASP A 471 12.48 -7.59 4.41
N LEU A 472 13.60 -7.77 5.12
CA LEU A 472 14.58 -6.70 5.37
C LEU A 472 15.65 -6.59 4.28
N LEU A 473 15.94 -7.69 3.60
CA LEU A 473 17.04 -7.86 2.65
C LEU A 473 16.63 -8.64 1.37
N PRO A 474 15.49 -8.33 0.71
CA PRO A 474 14.99 -9.11 -0.42
C PRO A 474 15.95 -9.16 -1.62
N ASP A 475 16.79 -8.13 -1.81
CA ASP A 475 17.76 -8.05 -2.92
C ASP A 475 19.18 -8.48 -2.54
N ALA A 476 19.42 -8.90 -1.29
CA ALA A 476 20.75 -9.31 -0.90
C ALA A 476 21.10 -10.64 -1.58
N PRO A 477 22.27 -10.75 -2.24
CA PRO A 477 22.74 -12.04 -2.73
C PRO A 477 22.73 -13.04 -1.57
N THR A 478 22.19 -14.25 -1.80
CA THR A 478 22.00 -15.27 -0.75
C THR A 478 23.28 -15.53 0.04
N SER A 479 24.44 -15.50 -0.63
CA SER A 479 25.77 -15.67 -0.03
C SER A 479 26.17 -14.55 0.96
N LYS A 480 25.64 -13.34 0.82
CA LYS A 480 25.96 -12.16 1.65
C LYS A 480 24.86 -11.79 2.65
N ALA A 481 23.64 -12.30 2.46
CA ALA A 481 22.46 -11.94 3.23
C ALA A 481 22.64 -12.20 4.75
N ALA A 482 23.09 -13.41 5.12
CA ALA A 482 23.31 -13.79 6.52
C ALA A 482 24.39 -12.93 7.21
N GLY A 483 25.50 -12.65 6.53
CA GLY A 483 26.58 -11.80 7.07
C GLY A 483 26.13 -10.34 7.29
N ARG A 484 25.30 -9.81 6.39
CA ARG A 484 24.67 -8.48 6.56
C ARG A 484 23.75 -8.45 7.77
N LEU A 485 22.91 -9.48 7.94
CA LEU A 485 22.01 -9.58 9.10
C LEU A 485 22.80 -9.63 10.42
N TYR A 486 23.87 -10.43 10.51
CA TYR A 486 24.74 -10.46 11.68
C TYR A 486 25.30 -9.06 12.02
N THR A 487 25.71 -8.31 11.00
CA THR A 487 26.21 -6.93 11.16
C THR A 487 25.13 -6.01 11.74
N TYR A 488 23.89 -6.10 11.25
CA TYR A 488 22.78 -5.27 11.75
C TYR A 488 22.41 -5.61 13.20
N VAL A 489 22.41 -6.89 13.54
CA VAL A 489 22.19 -7.39 14.90
C VAL A 489 23.30 -6.91 15.85
N SER A 490 24.56 -6.99 15.42
CA SER A 490 25.70 -6.53 16.22
C SER A 490 25.59 -5.03 16.52
N GLY A 491 25.26 -4.22 15.49
CA GLY A 491 24.99 -2.79 15.66
C GLY A 491 23.84 -2.51 16.62
N LEU A 492 22.73 -3.24 16.50
CA LEU A 492 21.59 -3.11 17.41
C LEU A 492 21.96 -3.45 18.86
N ARG A 493 22.67 -4.56 19.08
CA ARG A 493 23.15 -4.96 20.42
C ARG A 493 24.07 -3.91 21.04
N ALA A 494 24.93 -3.27 20.24
CA ALA A 494 25.84 -2.23 20.73
C ALA A 494 25.06 -1.00 21.24
N VAL A 495 24.05 -0.55 20.49
CA VAL A 495 23.23 0.61 20.86
C VAL A 495 22.39 0.32 22.11
N LEU A 496 21.72 -0.83 22.18
CA LEU A 496 20.91 -1.20 23.34
C LEU A 496 21.76 -1.42 24.60
N ARG A 497 22.95 -2.02 24.47
CA ARG A 497 23.87 -2.21 25.61
C ARG A 497 24.32 -0.87 26.19
N HIS A 498 24.57 0.12 25.33
CA HIS A 498 24.96 1.45 25.79
C HIS A 498 23.85 2.13 26.58
N ALA A 499 22.61 2.08 26.06
CA ALA A 499 21.45 2.68 26.71
C ALA A 499 21.08 1.98 28.04
N GLY A 500 21.11 0.65 28.09
CA GLY A 500 20.65 -0.14 29.24
C GLY A 500 21.72 -0.58 30.22
N ARG A 501 23.00 -0.33 29.93
CA ARG A 501 24.17 -0.80 30.69
C ARG A 501 24.18 -2.32 30.97
N SER A 502 23.42 -3.09 30.19
CA SER A 502 23.20 -4.53 30.35
C SER A 502 23.40 -5.27 29.02
N ALA A 503 23.78 -6.54 29.08
CA ALA A 503 23.81 -7.41 27.89
C ALA A 503 22.48 -8.16 27.73
N GLY A 504 22.32 -8.91 26.63
CA GLY A 504 21.18 -9.83 26.46
C GLY A 504 19.87 -9.19 25.99
N HIS A 505 19.89 -7.94 25.52
CA HIS A 505 18.72 -7.28 24.93
C HIS A 505 18.19 -7.99 23.66
N VAL A 506 19.09 -8.62 22.89
CA VAL A 506 18.75 -9.41 21.70
C VAL A 506 19.44 -10.77 21.76
N THR A 507 18.68 -11.84 21.91
CA THR A 507 19.15 -13.23 21.92
C THR A 507 18.86 -13.90 20.57
N HIS A 508 19.49 -15.06 20.33
CA HIS A 508 19.29 -15.84 19.10
C HIS A 508 19.07 -17.34 19.41
N PRO A 509 18.01 -17.72 20.14
CA PRO A 509 17.67 -19.12 20.34
C PRO A 509 17.08 -19.74 19.05
N ASP A 510 17.43 -20.99 18.74
CA ASP A 510 16.78 -21.81 17.70
C ASP A 510 16.56 -21.08 16.36
N HIS A 511 17.59 -20.40 15.86
CA HIS A 511 17.57 -19.63 14.60
C HIS A 511 16.60 -18.43 14.56
N ARG A 512 16.10 -17.99 15.71
CA ARG A 512 15.20 -16.83 15.86
C ARG A 512 15.86 -15.72 16.64
N TYR A 513 15.74 -14.48 16.18
CA TYR A 513 16.14 -13.32 16.97
C TYR A 513 15.02 -12.92 17.91
N VAL A 514 15.34 -12.73 19.20
CA VAL A 514 14.36 -12.42 20.25
C VAL A 514 14.79 -11.19 21.06
N LEU A 515 13.90 -10.21 21.18
CA LEU A 515 14.01 -9.05 22.04
C LEU A 515 13.62 -9.42 23.48
N ASN A 516 14.48 -9.03 24.44
CA ASN A 516 14.22 -9.31 25.85
C ASN A 516 13.21 -8.31 26.44
N ARG A 517 11.97 -8.76 26.64
CA ARG A 517 10.87 -7.96 27.20
C ARG A 517 11.10 -7.47 28.64
N ASN A 518 12.01 -8.10 29.40
CA ASN A 518 12.34 -7.65 30.76
C ASN A 518 13.32 -6.48 30.77
N LEU A 519 14.10 -6.31 29.70
CA LEU A 519 15.11 -5.26 29.58
C LEU A 519 14.64 -4.08 28.71
N LEU A 520 13.59 -4.27 27.91
CA LEU A 520 13.09 -3.27 26.96
C LEU A 520 11.68 -2.81 27.35
N ASP A 521 11.44 -1.51 27.26
CA ASP A 521 10.12 -0.88 27.32
C ASP A 521 9.81 -0.24 25.96
N ILE A 522 8.98 -0.89 25.16
CA ILE A 522 8.60 -0.43 23.82
C ILE A 522 7.19 0.16 23.87
N ASP A 523 7.02 1.38 23.38
CA ASP A 523 5.72 2.08 23.32
C ASP A 523 4.59 1.27 22.67
N LEU A 524 4.86 0.56 21.56
CA LEU A 524 3.92 -0.38 20.93
C LEU A 524 3.47 -1.48 21.88
N TRP A 525 4.39 -2.04 22.67
CA TRP A 525 4.05 -3.08 23.64
C TRP A 525 3.28 -2.52 24.83
N ARG A 526 3.56 -1.28 25.25
CA ARG A 526 2.76 -0.58 26.27
C ARG A 526 1.33 -0.36 25.80
N MET A 527 1.15 0.13 24.57
CA MET A 527 -0.17 0.32 23.96
C MET A 527 -0.96 -0.99 23.95
N ARG A 528 -0.38 -2.06 23.38
CA ARG A 528 -1.03 -3.38 23.31
C ARG A 528 -1.33 -3.97 24.68
N THR A 529 -0.43 -3.80 25.65
CA THR A 529 -0.68 -4.25 27.03
C THR A 529 -1.85 -3.49 27.65
N ALA A 530 -1.92 -2.17 27.47
CA ALA A 530 -3.03 -1.35 27.95
C ALA A 530 -4.38 -1.71 27.29
N ILE A 531 -4.39 -2.03 25.99
CA ILE A 531 -5.59 -2.56 25.29
C ILE A 531 -6.04 -3.89 25.92
N ARG A 532 -5.09 -4.80 26.20
CA ARG A 532 -5.40 -6.08 26.85
C ARG A 532 -5.95 -5.88 28.26
N ASP A 533 -5.35 -5.00 29.05
CA ASP A 533 -5.82 -4.65 30.40
C ASP A 533 -7.25 -4.12 30.36
N ALA A 534 -7.56 -3.24 29.39
CA ALA A 534 -8.90 -2.70 29.20
C ALA A 534 -9.94 -3.78 28.85
N ALA A 535 -9.55 -4.79 28.07
CA ALA A 535 -10.41 -5.91 27.71
C ALA A 535 -10.67 -6.87 28.90
N GLN A 536 -9.75 -6.95 29.87
CA GLN A 536 -9.91 -7.77 31.08
C GLN A 536 -10.53 -7.01 32.26
N ALA A 537 -10.60 -5.69 32.19
CA ALA A 537 -11.15 -4.86 33.24
C ALA A 537 -12.67 -5.07 33.37
N THR A 538 -13.12 -5.43 34.57
CA THR A 538 -14.54 -5.59 34.91
C THR A 538 -15.18 -4.27 35.37
N ASP A 539 -14.38 -3.36 35.91
CA ASP A 539 -14.81 -2.05 36.39
C ASP A 539 -14.64 -0.96 35.31
N PRO A 540 -15.67 -0.12 35.06
CA PRO A 540 -15.61 0.95 34.06
C PRO A 540 -14.47 1.95 34.27
N HIS A 541 -14.12 2.30 35.51
CA HIS A 541 -13.05 3.26 35.78
C HIS A 541 -11.67 2.67 35.44
N THR A 542 -11.44 1.42 35.82
CA THR A 542 -10.23 0.66 35.49
C THR A 542 -10.09 0.49 33.97
N ARG A 543 -11.20 0.20 33.28
CA ARG A 543 -11.25 0.12 31.82
C ARG A 543 -10.90 1.47 31.16
N ALA A 544 -11.49 2.57 31.63
CA ALA A 544 -11.21 3.91 31.11
C ALA A 544 -9.73 4.32 31.33
N ALA A 545 -9.16 4.00 32.50
CA ALA A 545 -7.75 4.26 32.79
C ALA A 545 -6.80 3.44 31.91
N ALA A 546 -7.14 2.17 31.63
CA ALA A 546 -6.38 1.34 30.71
C ALA A 546 -6.46 1.85 29.25
N LEU A 547 -7.65 2.23 28.78
CA LEU A 547 -7.82 2.83 27.45
C LEU A 547 -7.07 4.16 27.32
N ARG A 548 -7.05 4.99 28.37
CA ARG A 548 -6.25 6.23 28.40
C ARG A 548 -4.77 5.94 28.21
N ARG A 549 -4.21 4.96 28.94
CA ARG A 549 -2.81 4.53 28.75
C ARG A 549 -2.52 4.04 27.34
N ALA A 550 -3.48 3.37 26.69
CA ALA A 550 -3.33 2.92 25.31
C ALA A 550 -3.26 4.11 24.34
N VAL A 551 -4.18 5.06 24.47
CA VAL A 551 -4.22 6.30 23.67
C VAL A 551 -2.95 7.13 23.87
N ASP A 552 -2.53 7.35 25.12
CA ASP A 552 -1.34 8.15 25.44
C ASP A 552 -0.03 7.50 24.94
N ALA A 553 -0.01 6.17 24.76
CA ALA A 553 1.15 5.46 24.20
C ALA A 553 1.26 5.60 22.68
N TYR A 554 0.17 5.93 21.98
CA TYR A 554 0.16 6.11 20.52
C TYR A 554 0.44 7.57 20.18
N THR A 555 1.72 7.92 19.98
CA THR A 555 2.14 9.29 19.66
C THR A 555 2.26 9.60 18.17
N GLY A 556 2.19 8.57 17.30
CA GLY A 556 2.29 8.72 15.86
C GLY A 556 2.34 7.39 15.12
N PRO A 557 2.36 7.42 13.78
CA PRO A 557 2.43 6.21 12.96
C PRO A 557 3.67 5.36 13.28
N LEU A 558 3.55 4.03 13.19
CA LEU A 558 4.69 3.11 13.36
C LEU A 558 5.86 3.51 12.45
N ALA A 559 7.03 3.80 13.01
CA ALA A 559 8.22 4.26 12.31
C ALA A 559 7.95 5.42 11.34
N ASP A 560 7.41 6.50 11.88
CA ASP A 560 7.17 7.73 11.13
C ASP A 560 8.45 8.25 10.45
N GLY A 561 8.30 8.75 9.23
CA GLY A 561 9.42 9.15 8.37
C GLY A 561 10.29 8.01 7.79
N CYS A 562 9.94 6.74 8.02
CA CYS A 562 10.67 5.59 7.48
C CYS A 562 9.88 4.84 6.39
N ASP A 563 10.48 4.64 5.22
CA ASP A 563 9.85 3.98 4.06
C ASP A 563 10.28 2.52 3.87
N TYR A 564 10.18 1.70 4.92
CA TYR A 564 10.50 0.27 4.85
C TYR A 564 9.48 -0.47 3.99
N GLU A 565 9.90 -1.46 3.20
CA GLU A 565 9.03 -2.06 2.18
C GLU A 565 7.92 -2.94 2.73
N TRP A 566 8.14 -3.53 3.91
CA TRP A 566 7.22 -4.44 4.58
C TRP A 566 6.27 -3.72 5.56
N ILE A 567 6.47 -2.42 5.82
CA ILE A 567 5.90 -1.79 7.03
C ILE A 567 4.45 -1.36 6.88
N GLU A 568 3.97 -0.99 5.69
CA GLU A 568 2.66 -0.35 5.54
C GLU A 568 1.50 -1.17 6.11
N PRO A 569 1.37 -2.49 5.84
CA PRO A 569 0.34 -3.31 6.47
C PRO A 569 0.37 -3.26 8.01
N HIS A 570 1.56 -3.27 8.60
CA HIS A 570 1.73 -3.21 10.06
C HIS A 570 1.44 -1.83 10.62
N ARG A 571 1.89 -0.78 9.94
CA ARG A 571 1.59 0.62 10.28
C ARG A 571 0.09 0.86 10.30
N GLU A 572 -0.61 0.31 9.31
CA GLU A 572 -2.05 0.41 9.18
C GLU A 572 -2.81 -0.41 10.23
N ALA A 573 -2.39 -1.65 10.50
CA ALA A 573 -2.98 -2.47 11.55
C ALA A 573 -2.86 -1.81 12.94
N ILE A 574 -1.69 -1.24 13.26
CA ILE A 574 -1.46 -0.54 14.54
C ILE A 574 -2.28 0.75 14.61
N ARG A 575 -2.43 1.48 13.49
CA ARG A 575 -3.32 2.66 13.42
C ARG A 575 -4.78 2.27 13.70
N GLN A 576 -5.25 1.14 13.17
CA GLN A 576 -6.58 0.60 13.46
C GLN A 576 -6.74 0.23 14.94
N GLU A 577 -5.76 -0.46 15.55
CA GLU A 577 -5.75 -0.76 16.99
C GLU A 577 -5.86 0.52 17.84
N ALA A 578 -5.14 1.59 17.46
CA ALA A 578 -5.19 2.87 18.14
C ALA A 578 -6.54 3.59 17.94
N LEU A 579 -7.09 3.58 16.73
CA LEU A 579 -8.40 4.17 16.41
C LEU A 579 -9.52 3.54 17.26
N ASP A 580 -9.56 2.21 17.32
CA ASP A 580 -10.51 1.48 18.15
C ASP A 580 -10.38 1.89 19.63
N ALA A 581 -9.15 2.02 20.14
CA ALA A 581 -8.90 2.46 21.50
C ALA A 581 -9.37 3.90 21.77
N HIS A 582 -9.20 4.83 20.82
CA HIS A 582 -9.69 6.20 20.93
C HIS A 582 -11.22 6.26 20.99
N LEU A 583 -11.91 5.54 20.10
CA LEU A 583 -13.38 5.50 20.07
C LEU A 583 -13.93 4.84 21.34
N ALA A 584 -13.35 3.70 21.76
CA ALA A 584 -13.74 3.05 23.00
C ALA A 584 -13.50 3.95 24.23
N LEU A 585 -12.41 4.72 24.27
CA LEU A 585 -12.17 5.68 25.34
C LEU A 585 -13.23 6.80 25.32
N ALA A 586 -13.54 7.35 24.15
CA ALA A 586 -14.58 8.36 24.00
C ALA A 586 -15.94 7.86 24.51
N ASP A 587 -16.31 6.61 24.22
CA ASP A 587 -17.55 6.00 24.72
C ASP A 587 -17.58 5.91 26.25
N THR A 588 -16.46 5.52 26.90
CA THR A 588 -16.39 5.48 28.37
C THR A 588 -16.50 6.86 29.04
N LEU A 589 -16.29 7.92 28.27
CA LEU A 589 -16.37 9.31 28.72
C LEU A 589 -17.73 9.95 28.43
N ALA A 590 -18.75 9.16 28.05
CA ALA A 590 -20.12 9.63 27.86
C ALA A 590 -20.61 10.47 29.07
N GLY A 591 -21.21 11.62 28.78
CA GLY A 591 -21.60 12.61 29.79
C GLY A 591 -20.48 13.55 30.23
N ARG A 592 -19.26 13.41 29.70
CA ARG A 592 -18.13 14.34 29.88
C ARG A 592 -17.62 14.86 28.53
N PRO A 593 -18.43 15.67 27.81
CA PRO A 593 -18.18 16.00 26.40
C PRO A 593 -16.87 16.77 26.17
N ALA A 594 -16.43 17.62 27.10
CA ALA A 594 -15.13 18.29 26.98
C ALA A 594 -13.94 17.31 26.99
N GLN A 595 -14.02 16.24 27.79
CA GLN A 595 -12.97 15.20 27.82
C GLN A 595 -13.06 14.28 26.61
N GLN A 596 -14.27 13.98 26.14
CA GLN A 596 -14.49 13.24 24.89
C GLN A 596 -13.88 13.98 23.71
N LEU A 597 -14.14 15.28 23.57
CA LEU A 597 -13.61 16.08 22.47
C LEU A 597 -12.08 16.12 22.45
N ALA A 598 -11.41 16.24 23.59
CA ALA A 598 -9.94 16.21 23.63
C ALA A 598 -9.37 14.89 23.06
N VAL A 599 -10.01 13.76 23.35
CA VAL A 599 -9.62 12.45 22.81
C VAL A 599 -9.93 12.37 21.32
N LEU A 600 -11.11 12.83 20.89
CA LEU A 600 -11.55 12.76 19.50
C LEU A 600 -10.79 13.72 18.58
N ASP A 601 -10.48 14.93 19.04
CA ASP A 601 -9.65 15.88 18.29
C ASP A 601 -8.25 15.29 18.06
N THR A 602 -7.67 14.60 19.05
CA THR A 602 -6.41 13.85 18.89
C THR A 602 -6.58 12.74 17.84
N ALA A 603 -7.65 11.95 17.94
CA ALA A 603 -7.93 10.89 16.97
C ALA A 603 -8.11 11.41 15.53
N ILE A 604 -8.70 12.60 15.33
CA ILE A 604 -8.85 13.23 14.02
C ILE A 604 -7.49 13.52 13.38
N THR A 605 -6.48 13.92 14.17
CA THR A 605 -5.13 14.19 13.62
C THR A 605 -4.50 12.95 12.99
N HIS A 606 -4.71 11.78 13.59
CA HIS A 606 -4.20 10.51 13.08
C HIS A 606 -5.11 9.87 12.01
N ASN A 607 -6.39 10.22 11.99
CA ASN A 607 -7.42 9.58 11.17
C ASN A 607 -8.24 10.63 10.38
N PRO A 608 -7.61 11.47 9.54
CA PRO A 608 -8.25 12.65 8.96
C PRO A 608 -9.43 12.34 8.03
N HIS A 609 -9.48 11.13 7.46
CA HIS A 609 -10.52 10.70 6.51
C HIS A 609 -11.58 9.78 7.15
N HIS A 610 -11.49 9.49 8.45
CA HIS A 610 -12.31 8.46 9.08
C HIS A 610 -13.60 9.04 9.69
N GLU A 611 -14.73 8.82 9.04
CA GLU A 611 -16.02 9.45 9.38
C GLU A 611 -16.48 9.19 10.82
N ALA A 612 -16.30 7.97 11.36
CA ALA A 612 -16.75 7.63 12.72
C ALA A 612 -16.18 8.55 13.82
N VAL A 613 -14.93 9.02 13.68
CA VAL A 613 -14.32 9.94 14.65
C VAL A 613 -14.98 11.32 14.59
N TYR A 614 -15.30 11.79 13.37
CA TYR A 614 -16.02 13.04 13.18
C TYR A 614 -17.45 12.95 13.68
N GLN A 615 -18.15 11.84 13.43
CA GLN A 615 -19.51 11.61 13.92
C GLN A 615 -19.55 11.65 15.46
N ALA A 616 -18.63 10.96 16.14
CA ALA A 616 -18.50 11.01 17.60
C ALA A 616 -18.18 12.42 18.09
N ALA A 617 -17.30 13.16 17.40
CA ALA A 617 -16.96 14.54 17.76
C ALA A 617 -18.13 15.50 17.56
N MET A 618 -18.94 15.32 16.51
CA MET A 618 -20.17 16.07 16.31
C MET A 618 -21.17 15.82 17.44
N GLY A 619 -21.32 14.56 17.89
CA GLY A 619 -22.13 14.21 19.05
C GLY A 619 -21.67 14.92 20.32
N ALA A 620 -20.38 14.85 20.65
CA ALA A 620 -19.84 15.51 21.84
C ALA A 620 -19.92 17.06 21.76
N ARG A 621 -19.83 17.66 20.58
CA ARG A 621 -20.10 19.10 20.39
C ARG A 621 -21.58 19.43 20.56
N ALA A 622 -22.47 18.53 20.15
CA ALA A 622 -23.90 18.73 20.34
C ALA A 622 -24.27 18.76 21.83
N ASP A 623 -23.67 17.89 22.64
CA ASP A 623 -23.84 17.89 24.09
C ASP A 623 -23.35 19.20 24.76
N LEU A 624 -22.42 19.91 24.13
CA LEU A 624 -21.96 21.24 24.55
C LEU A 624 -22.80 22.40 23.98
N GLY A 625 -23.75 22.12 23.09
CA GLY A 625 -24.52 23.14 22.36
C GLY A 625 -23.73 23.89 21.28
N ASP A 626 -22.58 23.37 20.84
CA ASP A 626 -21.70 24.01 19.87
C ASP A 626 -22.11 23.70 18.42
N VAL A 627 -23.13 24.41 17.95
CA VAL A 627 -23.65 24.28 16.57
C VAL A 627 -22.59 24.64 15.52
N GLU A 628 -21.77 25.66 15.77
CA GLU A 628 -20.79 26.13 14.78
C GLU A 628 -19.62 25.14 14.64
N GLY A 629 -19.19 24.54 15.75
CA GLY A 629 -18.21 23.46 15.71
C GLY A 629 -18.68 22.23 14.92
N ILE A 630 -19.96 21.86 15.00
CA ILE A 630 -20.52 20.77 14.16
C ILE A 630 -20.41 21.14 12.66
N ARG A 631 -20.76 22.38 12.28
CA ARG A 631 -20.61 22.85 10.89
C ARG A 631 -19.15 22.86 10.44
N MET A 632 -18.24 23.27 11.31
CA MET A 632 -16.80 23.31 11.02
C MET A 632 -16.24 21.89 10.82
N LEU A 633 -16.63 20.93 11.67
CA LEU A 633 -16.27 19.52 11.50
C LEU A 633 -16.78 18.97 10.17
N ARG A 634 -18.04 19.23 9.82
CA ARG A 634 -18.62 18.80 8.53
C ARG A 634 -17.86 19.36 7.33
N ARG A 635 -17.57 20.67 7.33
CA ARG A 635 -16.79 21.33 6.25
C ARG A 635 -15.36 20.80 6.18
N THR A 636 -14.75 20.48 7.32
CA THR A 636 -13.40 19.93 7.37
C THR A 636 -13.36 18.52 6.83
N LEU A 637 -14.29 17.66 7.25
CA LEU A 637 -14.41 16.30 6.72
C LEU A 637 -14.68 16.30 5.21
N ALA A 638 -15.59 17.15 4.73
CA ALA A 638 -15.90 17.25 3.29
C ALA A 638 -14.65 17.60 2.47
N ARG A 639 -13.86 18.60 2.90
CA ARG A 639 -12.58 18.93 2.23
C ARG A 639 -11.59 17.76 2.26
N ARG A 640 -11.41 17.14 3.42
CA ARG A 640 -10.47 16.02 3.61
C ARG A 640 -10.83 14.78 2.79
N LEU A 641 -12.11 14.51 2.58
CA LEU A 641 -12.56 13.42 1.72
C LEU A 641 -12.41 13.79 0.25
N ASN A 642 -12.63 15.06 -0.12
CA ASN A 642 -12.40 15.53 -1.48
C ASN A 642 -10.93 15.39 -1.92
N ASP A 643 -9.97 15.54 -0.99
CA ASP A 643 -8.54 15.30 -1.25
C ASP A 643 -8.25 13.87 -1.78
N ILE A 644 -9.18 12.93 -1.59
CA ILE A 644 -9.10 11.53 -2.06
C ILE A 644 -10.27 11.16 -2.99
N ASP A 645 -10.86 12.15 -3.67
CA ASP A 645 -12.01 11.96 -4.57
C ASP A 645 -13.21 11.23 -3.91
N ALA A 646 -13.43 11.50 -2.62
CA ALA A 646 -14.53 10.92 -1.85
C ALA A 646 -15.43 12.01 -1.26
N GLU A 647 -16.68 11.64 -0.99
CA GLU A 647 -17.65 12.49 -0.31
C GLU A 647 -18.05 11.91 1.05
N PRO A 648 -18.46 12.76 2.03
CA PRO A 648 -19.04 12.27 3.27
C PRO A 648 -20.24 11.38 3.02
N SER A 649 -20.40 10.31 3.78
CA SER A 649 -21.57 9.44 3.68
C SER A 649 -22.86 10.21 4.01
N GLU A 650 -23.97 9.75 3.42
CA GLU A 650 -25.31 10.28 3.73
C GLU A 650 -25.62 10.21 5.22
N ASP A 651 -25.17 9.14 5.90
CA ASP A 651 -25.32 8.97 7.35
C ASP A 651 -24.63 10.09 8.14
N THR A 652 -23.40 10.46 7.77
CA THR A 652 -22.67 11.57 8.39
C THR A 652 -23.37 12.90 8.18
N LEU A 653 -23.85 13.15 6.96
CA LEU A 653 -24.57 14.39 6.62
C LEU A 653 -25.90 14.48 7.39
N ALA A 654 -26.67 13.39 7.40
CA ALA A 654 -27.94 13.29 8.11
C ALA A 654 -27.77 13.43 9.64
N LEU A 655 -26.71 12.87 10.21
CA LEU A 655 -26.37 13.05 11.62
C LEU A 655 -26.12 14.53 11.94
N ALA A 656 -25.27 15.20 11.16
CA ALA A 656 -24.96 16.61 11.37
C ALA A 656 -26.21 17.49 11.30
N ASP A 657 -27.06 17.27 10.29
CA ASP A 657 -28.30 18.04 10.12
C ASP A 657 -29.28 17.80 11.27
N ARG A 658 -29.41 16.55 11.74
CA ARG A 658 -30.24 16.19 12.90
C ARG A 658 -29.78 16.91 14.17
N LEU A 659 -28.49 16.84 14.49
CA LEU A 659 -27.92 17.48 15.69
C LEU A 659 -28.11 19.00 15.67
N ILE A 660 -27.90 19.65 14.51
CA ILE A 660 -28.10 21.09 14.35
C ILE A 660 -29.58 21.46 14.53
N ALA A 661 -30.50 20.68 13.98
CA ALA A 661 -31.93 20.91 14.11
C ALA A 661 -32.40 20.77 15.57
N ASP A 662 -31.92 19.74 16.28
CA ASP A 662 -32.24 19.51 17.69
C ASP A 662 -31.81 20.68 18.57
N LEU A 663 -30.59 21.18 18.42
CA LEU A 663 -30.09 22.32 19.18
C LEU A 663 -30.89 23.61 18.93
N ARG A 664 -31.30 23.86 17.69
CA ARG A 664 -32.16 25.01 17.35
C ARG A 664 -33.52 24.91 18.04
N ARG A 665 -34.15 23.73 18.06
CA ARG A 665 -35.45 23.51 18.73
C ARG A 665 -35.37 23.76 20.24
N HIS A 666 -34.31 23.28 20.90
CA HIS A 666 -34.10 23.48 22.33
C HIS A 666 -33.79 24.95 22.67
N GLY A 667 -33.04 25.66 21.82
CA GLY A 667 -32.81 27.10 21.96
C GLY A 667 -34.08 27.94 21.86
N SER A 668 -34.95 27.64 20.89
CA SER A 668 -36.24 28.34 20.71
C SER A 668 -37.24 28.05 21.84
N ALA A 669 -37.28 26.81 22.36
CA ALA A 669 -38.15 26.46 23.49
C ALA A 669 -37.71 27.11 24.81
N SER A 670 -36.40 27.30 25.02
CA SER A 670 -35.86 28.02 26.18
C SER A 670 -36.10 29.54 26.08
N GLY A 671 -36.00 30.10 24.87
CA GLY A 671 -36.31 31.50 24.59
C GLY A 671 -37.79 31.86 24.81
N ASN A 672 -38.72 30.96 24.48
CA ASN A 672 -40.16 31.19 24.65
C ASN A 672 -40.67 31.06 26.10
N ARG A 673 -39.81 30.66 27.07
CA ARG A 673 -40.18 30.53 28.49
C ARG A 673 -39.87 31.78 29.34
N ARG A 674 -39.31 32.84 28.75
CA ARG A 674 -39.11 34.14 29.42
C ARG A 674 -40.13 35.17 28.93
N LEU A 675 -41.34 35.13 29.50
CA LEU A 675 -42.23 36.28 29.76
C LEU A 675 -43.48 35.81 30.53
N PRO A 676 -43.48 35.78 31.87
CA PRO A 676 -44.70 36.07 32.61
C PRO A 676 -44.87 37.60 32.57
N ASN A 677 -45.92 38.05 31.90
CA ASN A 677 -46.36 39.44 31.92
C ASN A 677 -46.80 39.79 33.36
N ALA A 678 -45.85 40.24 34.18
CA ALA A 678 -46.12 40.87 35.46
C ALA A 678 -46.35 42.37 35.21
N GLY A 679 -47.61 42.70 34.95
CA GLY A 679 -48.09 44.08 34.81
C GLY A 679 -49.54 44.17 35.28
N GLY A 680 -49.76 43.88 36.56
CA GLY A 680 -50.98 44.27 37.28
C GLY A 680 -50.97 45.78 37.52
N GLY A 681 -52.14 46.41 37.36
CA GLY A 681 -52.30 47.86 37.47
C GLY A 681 -52.29 48.43 38.90
N ALA A 682 -52.11 49.75 38.97
CA ALA A 682 -52.76 50.70 39.89
C ALA A 682 -52.21 52.12 39.60
N GLU A 683 -52.96 52.93 38.86
CA GLU A 683 -53.54 54.23 39.29
C GLU A 683 -54.39 54.82 38.15
#